data_AF-A0ABD1KT61-F1
#
_entry.id   AF-A0ABD1KT61-F1
#
_cell.length_a   1.000
_cell.length_b   1.000
_cell.length_c   1.000
_cell.angle_alpha   90.00
_cell.angle_beta   90.00
_cell.angle_gamma   90.00
#
_symmetry.space_group_name_H-M   'P 1'
#
loop_
_entity.id
_entity.type
_entity.pdbx_description
1 polymer ?
#
loop_
_entity_poly.entity_id
_entity_poly.type
_entity_poly.pdbx_seq_one_letter_code
_entity_poly.pdbx_strand_id
1 'polypeptide(L)'
;MIWRCAICCVFIALSLKLLLSHINRMHSRSPDIRFVCGIDGCSEDFRVYNSFYHHVKRRHSHHLLEGTEVNEHRPEGSQGQSQQVSMLLSDGLAYIAILVCVGVHFSRFYTHVECELLIKIKDMNEIVVGVQQYQSSLVDYFRTKMEEVLKRHSGTTTPQVSKDAMDIFDTFTDPFTNVATTFRQNSALRMQFGCVDADEIPIGRTLCRKKCGSKEFFIKDKLFYYVPLLKSLQQFLSHPMIWGMIGNGPQICREGFFHDLNDGDLLKSHPLFSENPNALQLILYTDEIEICNPLGSFASKNKLLMVYYTLGNINPKYRSKLASIRLLVIAKSEDIRQSGVDVILKRIKEDLDALYSGVRLQTADGEKKIYGAMVSLCGDTLAQHELAGFKEGVGFAFSKCRHCECSYEDMQSQFREDLFTKRTLEKHIRQCDEIEKANTDLLRSNLKTTYGINRRSELVDFPSFDVIQQTPQDVMHVILEGIAPMEIKCVLNHLIQSGEISLDSVNSGILGFSYSPLDVRDKPSTISLSTLMSNDGKLRQSSGQMLVLLRILPFVLERLEKNAYVQLIIKLIEIVQIVFAPVLSIATVCRLKQLIQDHLSDWKARFPDRSVTPKQHYMLHLPSQIKLLGPMVRHMCMRFESKHCLFKRWAGKINFKNVCKSLVRKNQIHESCQNISTSAHTLFSHEKDLGPMSEVNLHHVRSKLKDFLGFTEVRNAVSVKWLMMNGNKYIIDKSMVFVKVVNGNMPEFGLVRNIFVVDSTLYCLEFQPFYTVRFDAHFMAYEVEVPSLAEATEIVDAEKLVDFTSYYTASTNGKTYVLVKYHLGDVIKLHTT
;
A
#
# COMPACT_ATOMS: atom_id res chain seq x y z
N MET A 1 1.90 -49.87 1.25
CA MET A 1 0.60 -50.46 1.69
C MET A 1 -0.38 -49.31 1.97
N ILE A 2 -1.59 -49.33 1.41
CA ILE A 2 -2.59 -48.26 1.58
C ILE A 2 -3.51 -48.58 2.76
N TRP A 3 -3.71 -47.61 3.66
CA TRP A 3 -4.43 -47.77 4.93
C TRP A 3 -5.77 -47.04 4.88
N ARG A 4 -6.89 -47.76 5.01
CA ARG A 4 -8.24 -47.19 4.99
C ARG A 4 -8.81 -47.07 6.40
N CYS A 5 -9.50 -45.98 6.70
CA CYS A 5 -10.25 -45.87 7.93
C CYS A 5 -11.51 -46.73 7.87
N ALA A 6 -11.54 -47.81 8.65
CA ALA A 6 -12.69 -48.71 8.75
C ALA A 6 -13.92 -48.08 9.44
N ILE A 7 -13.76 -46.91 10.07
CA ILE A 7 -14.85 -46.23 10.80
C ILE A 7 -15.67 -45.35 9.85
N CYS A 8 -15.01 -44.44 9.13
CA CYS A 8 -15.73 -43.55 8.21
C CYS A 8 -15.76 -44.07 6.78
N CYS A 9 -14.93 -45.06 6.45
CA CYS A 9 -14.79 -45.67 5.12
C CYS A 9 -14.41 -44.70 3.98
N VAL A 10 -14.34 -43.39 4.23
CA VAL A 10 -14.02 -42.34 3.25
C VAL A 10 -12.59 -41.81 3.35
N PHE A 11 -11.86 -42.14 4.41
CA PHE A 11 -10.47 -41.70 4.59
C PHE A 11 -9.48 -42.81 4.22
N ILE A 12 -8.49 -42.45 3.39
CA ILE A 12 -7.41 -43.31 2.93
C ILE A 12 -6.07 -42.62 3.25
N ALA A 13 -5.08 -43.38 3.69
CA ALA A 13 -3.76 -42.89 4.08
C ALA A 13 -2.64 -43.79 3.53
N LEU A 14 -1.53 -43.16 3.14
CA LEU A 14 -0.35 -43.86 2.62
C LEU A 14 0.54 -44.45 3.73
N SER A 15 0.31 -44.10 4.99
CA SER A 15 1.00 -44.69 6.14
C SER A 15 0.06 -44.95 7.31
N LEU A 16 0.39 -45.97 8.11
CA LEU A 16 -0.35 -46.31 9.33
C LEU A 16 -0.36 -45.13 10.32
N LYS A 17 0.73 -44.35 10.37
CA LYS A 17 0.84 -43.16 11.23
C LYS A 17 -0.19 -42.07 10.88
N LEU A 18 -0.45 -41.85 9.59
CA LEU A 18 -1.46 -40.91 9.12
C LEU A 18 -2.87 -41.43 9.40
N LEU A 19 -3.11 -42.73 9.23
CA LEU A 19 -4.38 -43.36 9.59
C LEU A 19 -4.68 -43.21 11.10
N LEU A 20 -3.71 -43.52 11.96
CA LEU A 20 -3.86 -43.38 13.41
C LEU A 20 -4.13 -41.92 13.82
N SER A 21 -3.43 -40.96 13.20
CA SER A 21 -3.68 -39.52 13.44
C SER A 21 -5.10 -39.11 13.07
N HIS A 22 -5.61 -39.58 11.93
CA HIS A 22 -6.99 -39.34 11.51
C HIS A 22 -8.00 -39.93 12.50
N ILE A 23 -7.81 -41.20 12.90
CA ILE A 23 -8.69 -41.87 13.87
C ILE A 23 -8.73 -41.10 15.20
N ASN A 24 -7.57 -40.65 15.69
CA ASN A 24 -7.52 -39.83 16.90
C ASN A 24 -8.29 -38.51 16.74
N ARG A 25 -8.17 -37.84 15.61
CA ARG A 25 -8.73 -36.48 15.44
C ARG A 25 -10.23 -36.50 15.15
N MET A 26 -10.69 -37.50 14.39
CA MET A 26 -12.06 -37.54 13.88
C MET A 26 -12.99 -38.45 14.68
N HIS A 27 -12.45 -39.48 15.32
CA HIS A 27 -13.25 -40.57 15.92
C HIS A 27 -13.07 -40.72 17.43
N SER A 28 -11.98 -40.20 18.01
CA SER A 28 -11.66 -40.43 19.45
C SER A 28 -12.68 -39.90 20.46
N ARG A 29 -13.58 -39.00 20.04
CA ARG A 29 -14.55 -38.33 20.92
C ARG A 29 -16.01 -38.75 20.66
N SER A 30 -16.23 -39.70 19.75
CA SER A 30 -17.58 -40.17 19.43
C SER A 30 -18.09 -41.10 20.54
N PRO A 31 -19.30 -40.88 21.10
CA PRO A 31 -19.92 -41.86 21.99
C PRO A 31 -20.19 -43.18 21.22
N ASP A 32 -19.97 -44.32 21.88
CA ASP A 32 -20.17 -45.69 21.37
C ASP A 32 -19.22 -46.19 20.26
N ILE A 33 -18.05 -45.58 20.10
CA ILE A 33 -17.08 -46.01 19.08
C ILE A 33 -16.23 -47.22 19.51
N ARG A 34 -16.05 -48.18 18.59
CA ARG A 34 -15.24 -49.39 18.78
C ARG A 34 -14.09 -49.41 17.76
N PHE A 35 -12.85 -49.47 18.25
CA PHE A 35 -11.65 -49.56 17.43
C PHE A 35 -11.22 -51.02 17.31
N VAL A 36 -11.45 -51.65 16.18
CA VAL A 36 -10.95 -53.00 15.88
C VAL A 36 -9.60 -52.87 15.16
N CYS A 37 -8.59 -53.65 15.56
CA CYS A 37 -7.25 -53.51 15.01
C CYS A 37 -7.16 -53.88 13.52
N GLY A 38 -7.51 -55.11 13.16
CA GLY A 38 -7.53 -55.59 11.77
C GLY A 38 -6.16 -55.67 11.07
N ILE A 39 -5.07 -55.25 11.72
CA ILE A 39 -3.70 -55.29 11.15
C ILE A 39 -3.16 -56.71 11.28
N ASP A 40 -2.63 -57.27 10.19
CA ASP A 40 -2.10 -58.64 10.12
C ASP A 40 -3.09 -59.72 10.64
N GLY A 41 -4.40 -59.50 10.46
CA GLY A 41 -5.44 -60.41 10.95
C GLY A 41 -5.75 -60.30 12.45
N CYS A 42 -5.23 -59.28 13.15
CA CYS A 42 -5.50 -59.05 14.57
C CYS A 42 -6.97 -58.65 14.83
N SER A 43 -7.68 -59.40 15.67
CA SER A 43 -9.10 -59.19 15.99
C SER A 43 -9.35 -58.40 17.29
N GLU A 44 -8.30 -57.91 17.95
CA GLU A 44 -8.40 -57.15 19.19
C GLU A 44 -9.20 -55.85 19.01
N ASP A 45 -10.06 -55.54 19.99
CA ASP A 45 -10.93 -54.38 19.96
C ASP A 45 -10.82 -53.50 21.22
N PHE A 46 -11.03 -52.19 21.04
CA PHE A 46 -10.85 -51.20 22.09
C PHE A 46 -11.98 -50.17 22.07
N ARG A 47 -12.36 -49.67 23.25
CA ARG A 47 -13.31 -48.55 23.39
C ARG A 47 -12.64 -47.19 23.58
N VAL A 48 -11.33 -47.16 23.81
CA VAL A 48 -10.55 -45.94 24.05
C VAL A 48 -9.38 -45.88 23.07
N TYR A 49 -9.26 -44.77 22.34
CA TYR A 49 -8.24 -44.60 21.29
C TYR A 49 -6.81 -44.79 21.81
N ASN A 50 -6.48 -44.28 23.00
CA ASN A 50 -5.13 -44.43 23.56
C ASN A 50 -4.75 -45.90 23.79
N SER A 51 -5.70 -46.73 24.23
CA SER A 51 -5.47 -48.18 24.41
C SER A 51 -5.21 -48.86 23.08
N PHE A 52 -6.02 -48.53 22.05
CA PHE A 52 -5.82 -48.99 20.67
C PHE A 52 -4.44 -48.57 20.11
N TYR A 53 -4.06 -47.30 20.27
CA TYR A 53 -2.77 -46.78 19.80
C TYR A 53 -1.58 -47.49 20.47
N HIS A 54 -1.65 -47.74 21.78
CA HIS A 54 -0.60 -48.48 22.49
C HIS A 54 -0.51 -49.94 22.08
N HIS A 55 -1.64 -50.58 21.78
CA HIS A 55 -1.67 -51.92 21.20
C HIS A 55 -0.95 -51.96 19.84
N VAL A 56 -1.31 -51.06 18.92
CA VAL A 56 -0.68 -50.97 17.59
C VAL A 56 0.82 -50.71 17.71
N LYS A 57 1.24 -49.81 18.60
CA LYS A 57 2.67 -49.53 18.85
C LYS A 57 3.44 -50.72 19.40
N ARG A 58 2.81 -51.64 20.13
CA ARG A 58 3.47 -52.80 20.75
C ARG A 58 3.48 -54.03 19.85
N ARG A 59 2.39 -54.29 19.11
CA ARG A 59 2.20 -55.52 18.32
C ARG A 59 2.44 -55.34 16.83
N HIS A 60 2.32 -54.10 16.32
CA HIS A 60 2.45 -53.76 14.90
C HIS A 60 3.46 -52.62 14.69
N SER A 61 4.50 -52.56 15.51
CA SER A 61 5.54 -51.53 15.46
C SER A 61 6.31 -51.49 14.14
N HIS A 62 6.46 -52.63 13.48
CA HIS A 62 7.15 -52.75 12.19
C HIS A 62 6.45 -51.95 11.08
N HIS A 63 5.12 -51.85 11.09
CA HIS A 63 4.34 -51.00 10.18
C HIS A 63 4.45 -49.49 10.48
N LEU A 64 5.09 -49.10 11.59
CA LEU A 64 5.31 -47.69 11.97
C LEU A 64 6.71 -47.17 11.63
N LEU A 65 7.63 -48.05 11.19
CA LEU A 65 9.06 -47.75 11.01
C LEU A 65 9.49 -47.53 9.55
N GLU A 66 8.60 -47.67 8.57
CA GLU A 66 8.93 -47.32 7.18
C GLU A 66 9.00 -45.79 7.01
N GLY A 67 10.24 -45.27 7.05
CA GLY A 67 10.56 -43.87 6.79
C GLY A 67 12.01 -43.49 7.11
N THR A 68 12.93 -43.88 6.21
CA THR A 68 14.28 -43.28 5.94
C THR A 68 15.31 -43.17 7.08
N GLU A 69 16.33 -44.03 7.06
CA GLU A 69 17.70 -43.66 7.45
C GLU A 69 18.47 -43.29 6.17
N VAL A 70 18.89 -42.03 6.06
CA VAL A 70 19.89 -41.59 5.08
C VAL A 70 21.20 -41.48 5.87
N ASN A 71 22.11 -42.41 5.61
CA ASN A 71 23.43 -42.44 6.22
C ASN A 71 24.36 -41.53 5.39
N GLU A 72 24.85 -40.46 6.01
CA GLU A 72 25.88 -39.60 5.41
C GLU A 72 27.19 -40.40 5.27
N HIS A 73 27.67 -40.61 4.05
CA HIS A 73 29.06 -40.99 3.79
C HIS A 73 29.70 -40.00 2.82
N ARG A 74 30.85 -39.46 3.24
CA ARG A 74 31.75 -38.61 2.44
C ARG A 74 32.40 -39.41 1.31
N PRO A 75 32.77 -38.77 0.18
CA PRO A 75 33.34 -39.47 -0.96
C PRO A 75 34.87 -39.58 -0.86
N GLU A 76 35.40 -40.77 -1.12
CA GLU A 76 36.76 -40.96 -1.62
C GLU A 76 36.68 -41.59 -3.02
N GLY A 77 37.53 -41.10 -3.92
CA GLY A 77 37.39 -41.30 -5.35
C GLY A 77 38.03 -42.57 -5.90
N SER A 78 37.59 -42.95 -7.10
CA SER A 78 38.41 -43.63 -8.10
C SER A 78 37.77 -43.50 -9.49
N GLN A 79 38.60 -43.21 -10.48
CA GLN A 79 38.28 -42.94 -11.88
C GLN A 79 37.77 -44.20 -12.63
N GLY A 80 36.89 -44.00 -13.62
CA GLY A 80 36.75 -44.96 -14.74
C GLY A 80 35.40 -45.03 -15.44
N GLN A 81 35.37 -44.54 -16.69
CA GLN A 81 34.48 -44.89 -17.82
C GLN A 81 33.08 -44.24 -17.92
N SER A 82 33.12 -43.09 -18.61
CA SER A 82 32.05 -42.38 -19.31
C SER A 82 31.46 -43.20 -20.45
N GLN A 83 30.13 -43.44 -20.44
CA GLN A 83 29.24 -43.29 -21.63
C GLN A 83 27.75 -43.65 -21.42
N GLN A 84 27.27 -44.01 -20.22
CA GLN A 84 25.83 -44.28 -19.96
C GLN A 84 25.08 -43.23 -19.10
N VAL A 85 25.74 -42.11 -18.75
CA VAL A 85 25.22 -41.15 -17.75
C VAL A 85 24.35 -40.04 -18.35
N SER A 86 24.32 -39.83 -19.68
CA SER A 86 23.62 -38.67 -20.25
C SER A 86 22.09 -38.80 -20.33
N MET A 87 21.51 -40.01 -20.32
CA MET A 87 20.05 -40.21 -20.47
C MET A 87 19.28 -40.24 -19.14
N LEU A 88 19.92 -40.61 -18.03
CA LEU A 88 19.30 -40.64 -16.69
C LEU A 88 19.29 -39.26 -16.00
N LEU A 89 20.14 -38.32 -16.44
CA LEU A 89 20.20 -36.97 -15.89
C LEU A 89 19.05 -36.05 -16.36
N SER A 90 18.44 -36.31 -17.52
CA SER A 90 17.35 -35.46 -18.05
C SER A 90 16.03 -35.65 -17.29
N ASP A 91 15.70 -36.88 -16.92
CA ASP A 91 14.42 -37.22 -16.28
C ASP A 91 14.39 -36.79 -14.80
N GLY A 92 15.53 -36.88 -14.11
CA GLY A 92 15.67 -36.36 -12.74
C GLY A 92 15.53 -34.84 -12.67
N LEU A 93 16.08 -34.10 -13.64
CA LEU A 93 15.94 -32.64 -13.73
C LEU A 93 14.50 -32.22 -14.07
N ALA A 94 13.81 -32.96 -14.93
CA ALA A 94 12.39 -32.72 -15.25
C ALA A 94 11.47 -32.98 -14.03
N TYR A 95 11.72 -34.05 -13.27
CA TYR A 95 10.98 -34.37 -12.06
C TYR A 95 11.17 -33.33 -10.94
N ILE A 96 12.40 -32.86 -10.73
CA ILE A 96 12.71 -31.76 -9.81
C ILE A 96 12.02 -30.47 -10.26
N ALA A 97 12.02 -30.16 -11.56
CA ALA A 97 11.34 -28.98 -12.11
C ALA A 97 9.82 -29.02 -11.88
N ILE A 98 9.17 -30.19 -12.02
CA ILE A 98 7.74 -30.36 -11.76
C ILE A 98 7.42 -30.21 -10.27
N LEU A 99 8.20 -30.82 -9.37
CA LEU A 99 8.03 -30.68 -7.92
C LEU A 99 8.20 -29.23 -7.44
N VAL A 100 9.21 -28.53 -7.97
CA VAL A 100 9.42 -27.09 -7.72
C VAL A 100 8.22 -26.29 -8.24
N CYS A 101 7.71 -26.59 -9.43
CA CYS A 101 6.56 -25.92 -10.04
C CYS A 101 5.28 -26.09 -9.20
N VAL A 102 4.95 -27.31 -8.76
CA VAL A 102 3.76 -27.58 -7.94
C VAL A 102 3.86 -26.91 -6.57
N GLY A 103 5.05 -26.90 -5.94
CA GLY A 103 5.30 -26.15 -4.71
C GLY A 103 5.07 -24.65 -4.88
N VAL A 104 5.51 -24.06 -6.01
CA VAL A 104 5.26 -22.64 -6.34
C VAL A 104 3.77 -22.35 -6.48
N HIS A 105 3.03 -23.17 -7.22
CA HIS A 105 1.59 -22.99 -7.41
C HIS A 105 0.81 -23.12 -6.11
N PHE A 106 1.13 -24.13 -5.29
CA PHE A 106 0.49 -24.29 -3.99
C PHE A 106 0.77 -23.11 -3.06
N SER A 107 2.02 -22.68 -2.97
CA SER A 107 2.36 -21.58 -2.10
C SER A 107 1.72 -20.26 -2.54
N ARG A 108 1.59 -20.01 -3.85
CA ARG A 108 0.80 -18.88 -4.37
C ARG A 108 -0.68 -18.99 -3.99
N PHE A 109 -1.27 -20.17 -4.13
CA PHE A 109 -2.64 -20.44 -3.69
C PHE A 109 -2.80 -20.21 -2.17
N TYR A 110 -1.89 -20.75 -1.36
CA TYR A 110 -1.87 -20.58 0.09
C TYR A 110 -1.83 -19.10 0.48
N THR A 111 -0.93 -18.32 -0.11
CA THR A 111 -0.80 -16.90 0.24
C THR A 111 -2.03 -16.10 -0.20
N HIS A 112 -2.61 -16.41 -1.36
CA HIS A 112 -3.86 -15.79 -1.79
C HIS A 112 -5.01 -16.10 -0.81
N VAL A 113 -5.14 -17.37 -0.41
CA VAL A 113 -6.17 -17.82 0.55
C VAL A 113 -5.98 -17.20 1.94
N GLU A 114 -4.75 -17.17 2.45
CA GLU A 114 -4.48 -16.69 3.81
C GLU A 114 -4.49 -15.16 3.91
N CYS A 115 -3.88 -14.46 2.94
CA CYS A 115 -3.66 -13.02 3.02
C CYS A 115 -4.78 -12.19 2.38
N GLU A 116 -5.34 -12.64 1.24
CA GLU A 116 -6.38 -11.92 0.50
C GLU A 116 -7.80 -12.36 0.91
N LEU A 117 -8.04 -13.68 1.00
CA LEU A 117 -9.36 -14.24 1.33
C LEU A 117 -9.66 -14.32 2.85
N LEU A 118 -8.67 -14.01 3.70
CA LEU A 118 -8.83 -13.91 5.17
C LEU A 118 -9.34 -15.20 5.85
N ILE A 119 -9.05 -16.37 5.28
CA ILE A 119 -9.46 -17.67 5.80
C ILE A 119 -8.62 -18.03 7.04
N LYS A 120 -9.22 -18.66 8.06
CA LYS A 120 -8.48 -19.05 9.27
C LYS A 120 -7.49 -20.17 8.92
N ILE A 121 -6.34 -20.20 9.61
CA ILE A 121 -5.31 -21.24 9.43
C ILE A 121 -5.89 -22.66 9.57
N LYS A 122 -6.89 -22.84 10.45
CA LYS A 122 -7.60 -24.12 10.61
C LYS A 122 -8.26 -24.56 9.30
N ASP A 123 -9.00 -23.66 8.67
CA ASP A 123 -9.77 -23.93 7.47
C ASP A 123 -8.84 -24.13 6.26
N MET A 124 -7.70 -23.42 6.22
CA MET A 124 -6.65 -23.67 5.22
C MET A 124 -6.10 -25.11 5.33
N ASN A 125 -5.77 -25.55 6.56
CA ASN A 125 -5.32 -26.93 6.76
C ASN A 125 -6.37 -27.96 6.32
N GLU A 126 -7.66 -27.67 6.47
CA GLU A 126 -8.74 -28.52 5.95
C GLU A 126 -8.77 -28.52 4.42
N ILE A 127 -8.53 -27.39 3.75
CA ILE A 127 -8.38 -27.31 2.29
C ILE A 127 -7.20 -28.15 1.80
N VAL A 128 -6.02 -28.04 2.43
CA VAL A 128 -4.84 -28.86 2.05
C VAL A 128 -5.13 -30.34 2.20
N VAL A 129 -5.74 -30.74 3.31
CA VAL A 129 -6.13 -32.14 3.52
C VAL A 129 -7.11 -32.61 2.44
N GLY A 130 -8.08 -31.76 2.07
CA GLY A 130 -9.03 -32.06 0.98
C GLY A 130 -8.34 -32.23 -0.38
N VAL A 131 -7.38 -31.36 -0.71
CA VAL A 131 -6.60 -31.46 -1.96
C VAL A 131 -5.72 -32.72 -1.97
N GLN A 132 -5.07 -33.04 -0.85
CA GLN A 132 -4.28 -34.28 -0.70
C GLN A 132 -5.15 -35.53 -0.89
N GLN A 133 -6.39 -35.52 -0.38
CA GLN A 133 -7.35 -36.61 -0.56
C GLN A 133 -7.81 -36.74 -2.01
N TYR A 134 -8.15 -35.62 -2.65
CA TYR A 134 -8.52 -35.60 -4.07
C TYR A 134 -7.39 -36.12 -4.96
N GLN A 135 -6.16 -35.69 -4.70
CA GLN A 135 -4.98 -36.13 -5.43
C GLN A 135 -4.71 -37.63 -5.22
N SER A 136 -4.80 -38.12 -3.98
CA SER A 136 -4.65 -39.55 -3.69
C SER A 136 -5.70 -40.38 -4.46
N SER A 137 -6.94 -39.91 -4.47
CA SER A 137 -8.04 -40.58 -5.21
C SER A 137 -7.82 -40.56 -6.73
N LEU A 138 -7.29 -39.47 -7.28
CA LEU A 138 -6.93 -39.38 -8.70
C LEU A 138 -5.78 -40.33 -9.06
N VAL A 139 -4.73 -40.36 -8.24
CA VAL A 139 -3.59 -41.28 -8.44
C VAL A 139 -4.06 -42.73 -8.41
N ASP A 140 -4.94 -43.10 -7.47
CA ASP A 140 -5.55 -44.43 -7.40
C ASP A 140 -6.42 -44.74 -8.62
N TYR A 141 -7.22 -43.77 -9.10
CA TYR A 141 -8.02 -43.92 -10.31
C TYR A 141 -7.14 -44.16 -11.55
N PHE A 142 -6.09 -43.35 -11.74
CA PHE A 142 -5.17 -43.50 -12.85
C PHE A 142 -4.37 -44.81 -12.78
N ARG A 143 -3.92 -45.22 -11.59
CA ARG A 143 -3.29 -46.52 -11.36
C ARG A 143 -4.23 -47.64 -11.82
N THR A 144 -5.49 -47.62 -11.35
CA THR A 144 -6.49 -48.64 -11.70
C THR A 144 -6.76 -48.66 -13.21
N LYS A 145 -6.86 -47.50 -13.86
CA LYS A 145 -7.05 -47.43 -15.32
C LYS A 145 -5.83 -47.90 -16.09
N MET A 146 -4.63 -47.60 -15.61
CA MET A 146 -3.40 -48.11 -16.19
C MET A 146 -3.33 -49.64 -16.07
N GLU A 147 -3.68 -50.21 -14.92
CA GLU A 147 -3.79 -51.66 -14.74
C GLU A 147 -4.78 -52.30 -15.72
N GLU A 148 -5.96 -51.69 -15.91
CA GLU A 148 -6.94 -52.17 -16.89
C GLU A 148 -6.36 -52.15 -18.32
N VAL A 149 -5.67 -51.08 -18.71
CA VAL A 149 -5.05 -50.93 -20.04
C VAL A 149 -3.93 -51.95 -20.23
N LEU A 150 -3.05 -52.12 -19.25
CA LEU A 150 -1.96 -53.08 -19.27
C LEU A 150 -2.47 -54.53 -19.33
N LYS A 151 -3.55 -54.85 -18.60
CA LYS A 151 -4.21 -56.17 -18.68
C LYS A 151 -4.79 -56.43 -20.08
N ARG A 152 -5.41 -55.43 -20.71
CA ARG A 152 -5.95 -55.54 -22.08
C ARG A 152 -4.87 -55.76 -23.15
N HIS A 153 -3.64 -55.31 -22.92
CA HIS A 153 -2.51 -55.41 -23.87
C HIS A 153 -1.40 -56.37 -23.39
N SER A 154 -1.75 -57.31 -22.51
CA SER A 154 -0.83 -58.25 -21.89
C SER A 154 -0.11 -59.18 -22.88
N GLY A 155 -0.62 -59.33 -24.10
CA GLY A 155 0.03 -60.08 -25.18
C GLY A 155 1.07 -59.30 -25.99
N THR A 156 1.16 -57.97 -25.85
CA THR A 156 2.02 -57.09 -26.66
C THR A 156 3.02 -56.30 -25.82
N THR A 157 2.85 -56.29 -24.50
CA THR A 157 3.64 -55.46 -23.57
C THR A 157 4.57 -56.34 -22.74
N THR A 158 5.88 -56.05 -22.74
CA THR A 158 6.85 -56.80 -21.94
C THR A 158 6.61 -56.62 -20.43
N PRO A 159 6.82 -57.68 -19.60
CA PRO A 159 6.63 -57.62 -18.15
C PRO A 159 7.39 -56.48 -17.46
N GLN A 160 8.56 -56.13 -17.99
CA GLN A 160 9.39 -55.02 -17.47
C GLN A 160 8.70 -53.66 -17.64
N VAL A 161 8.13 -53.38 -18.81
CA VAL A 161 7.43 -52.11 -19.08
C VAL A 161 6.16 -51.96 -18.23
N SER A 162 5.46 -53.08 -18.00
CA SER A 162 4.30 -53.10 -17.09
C SER A 162 4.72 -52.78 -15.65
N LYS A 163 5.85 -53.35 -15.21
CA LYS A 163 6.41 -53.08 -13.88
C LYS A 163 6.87 -51.63 -13.75
N ASP A 164 7.65 -51.13 -14.71
CA ASP A 164 8.16 -49.76 -14.71
C ASP A 164 7.01 -48.73 -14.73
N ALA A 165 5.94 -48.99 -15.49
CA ALA A 165 4.76 -48.12 -15.54
C ALA A 165 4.01 -48.06 -14.19
N MET A 166 4.01 -49.16 -13.43
CA MET A 166 3.37 -49.23 -12.11
C MET A 166 4.26 -48.64 -11.01
N ASP A 167 5.57 -48.83 -11.10
CA ASP A 167 6.58 -48.27 -10.20
C ASP A 167 6.55 -46.72 -10.21
N ILE A 168 6.12 -46.07 -11.31
CA ILE A 168 5.87 -44.61 -11.37
C ILE A 168 4.84 -44.16 -10.33
N PHE A 169 3.79 -44.95 -10.09
CA PHE A 169 2.77 -44.60 -9.10
C PHE A 169 3.22 -44.89 -7.67
N ASP A 170 4.15 -45.83 -7.47
CA ASP A 170 4.72 -46.15 -6.16
C ASP A 170 5.82 -45.16 -5.74
N THR A 171 6.50 -44.55 -6.71
CA THR A 171 7.48 -43.47 -6.51
C THR A 171 6.84 -42.08 -6.45
N PHE A 172 5.50 -41.99 -6.58
CA PHE A 172 4.77 -40.73 -6.50
C PHE A 172 4.88 -40.11 -5.10
N THR A 173 5.59 -38.99 -4.99
CA THR A 173 5.69 -38.23 -3.74
C THR A 173 4.60 -37.17 -3.69
N ASP A 174 3.80 -37.14 -2.62
CA ASP A 174 2.79 -36.11 -2.42
C ASP A 174 3.45 -34.71 -2.34
N PRO A 175 3.19 -33.81 -3.31
CA PRO A 175 3.82 -32.50 -3.36
C PRO A 175 3.39 -31.59 -2.19
N PHE A 176 2.31 -31.94 -1.48
CA PHE A 176 1.81 -31.19 -0.32
C PHE A 176 2.39 -31.68 1.02
N THR A 177 3.24 -32.72 1.03
CA THR A 177 3.87 -33.23 2.27
C THR A 177 4.68 -32.16 3.01
N ASN A 178 5.29 -31.25 2.25
CA ASN A 178 6.10 -30.13 2.74
C ASN A 178 5.25 -28.93 3.21
N VAL A 179 3.93 -29.04 3.14
CA VAL A 179 2.96 -28.01 3.57
C VAL A 179 1.78 -28.60 4.35
N ALA A 180 1.91 -29.84 4.82
CA ALA A 180 0.85 -30.55 5.55
C ALA A 180 0.58 -29.98 6.96
N THR A 181 1.49 -29.17 7.51
CA THR A 181 1.31 -28.52 8.81
C THR A 181 1.61 -27.04 8.72
N THR A 182 1.04 -26.24 9.61
CA THR A 182 1.32 -24.79 9.67
C THR A 182 2.81 -24.49 9.82
N PHE A 183 3.57 -25.30 10.56
CA PHE A 183 5.02 -25.13 10.66
C PHE A 183 5.71 -25.34 9.30
N ARG A 184 5.40 -26.45 8.62
CA ARG A 184 5.99 -26.79 7.32
C ARG A 184 5.56 -25.81 6.22
N GLN A 185 4.30 -25.39 6.21
CA GLN A 185 3.81 -24.30 5.35
C GLN A 185 4.70 -23.07 5.51
N ASN A 186 4.85 -22.59 6.74
CA ASN A 186 5.66 -21.40 6.98
C ASN A 186 7.13 -21.57 6.63
N SER A 187 7.72 -22.75 6.84
CA SER A 187 9.09 -23.05 6.42
C SER A 187 9.21 -23.06 4.89
N ALA A 188 8.26 -23.69 4.20
CA ALA A 188 8.22 -23.72 2.74
C ALA A 188 8.06 -22.31 2.16
N LEU A 189 7.15 -21.50 2.70
CA LEU A 189 6.98 -20.10 2.30
C LEU A 189 8.26 -19.29 2.54
N ARG A 190 8.96 -19.49 3.67
CA ARG A 190 10.21 -18.77 3.94
C ARG A 190 11.31 -19.11 2.94
N MET A 191 11.52 -20.40 2.69
CA MET A 191 12.52 -20.88 1.74
C MET A 191 12.19 -20.43 0.31
N GLN A 192 10.91 -20.47 -0.05
CA GLN A 192 10.46 -20.19 -1.39
C GLN A 192 10.32 -18.69 -1.68
N PHE A 193 9.90 -17.89 -0.69
CA PHE A 193 9.68 -16.47 -0.88
C PHE A 193 10.80 -15.55 -0.41
N GLY A 194 11.85 -16.10 0.18
CA GLY A 194 12.92 -15.30 0.77
C GLY A 194 12.39 -14.34 1.83
N CYS A 195 11.40 -14.78 2.63
CA CYS A 195 10.73 -13.92 3.60
C CYS A 195 11.74 -13.31 4.58
N VAL A 196 11.64 -12.01 4.81
CA VAL A 196 12.48 -11.31 5.78
C VAL A 196 11.89 -11.49 7.17
N ASP A 197 12.54 -12.31 7.99
CA ASP A 197 12.15 -12.46 9.40
C ASP A 197 12.42 -11.15 10.16
N ALA A 198 11.47 -10.74 10.99
CA ALA A 198 11.59 -9.58 11.84
C ALA A 198 12.39 -9.89 13.10
N ASP A 199 13.27 -8.96 13.48
CA ASP A 199 14.02 -8.98 14.72
C ASP A 199 13.10 -8.61 15.89
N GLU A 200 13.18 -9.35 16.99
CA GLU A 200 12.49 -9.03 18.25
C GLU A 200 13.42 -8.20 19.12
N ILE A 201 13.15 -6.90 19.25
CA ILE A 201 14.03 -5.97 19.96
C ILE A 201 13.48 -5.69 21.37
N PRO A 202 14.18 -6.10 22.45
CA PRO A 202 13.78 -5.82 23.82
C PRO A 202 14.02 -4.35 24.17
N ILE A 203 12.98 -3.70 24.69
CA ILE A 203 13.00 -2.28 25.10
C ILE A 203 12.74 -2.09 26.59
N GLY A 204 12.32 -3.14 27.28
CA GLY A 204 12.05 -3.09 28.72
C GLY A 204 11.44 -4.37 29.23
N ARG A 205 11.11 -4.37 30.52
CA ARG A 205 10.51 -5.52 31.23
C ARG A 205 9.25 -5.10 31.98
N THR A 206 8.32 -6.02 32.18
CA THR A 206 7.11 -5.78 32.97
C THR A 206 6.72 -7.02 33.77
N LEU A 207 6.35 -6.80 35.03
CA LEU A 207 5.92 -7.85 35.94
C LEU A 207 4.45 -8.20 35.66
N CYS A 208 4.19 -9.45 35.30
CA CYS A 208 2.84 -9.94 34.99
C CYS A 208 2.40 -10.99 36.01
N ARG A 209 1.12 -10.94 36.42
CA ARG A 209 0.53 -11.94 37.32
C ARG A 209 -0.07 -13.10 36.52
N LYS A 210 0.26 -14.33 36.89
CA LYS A 210 -0.34 -15.54 36.29
C LYS A 210 -1.81 -15.64 36.72
N LYS A 211 -2.72 -15.97 35.78
CA LYS A 211 -4.18 -16.05 36.05
C LYS A 211 -4.65 -17.39 36.64
N CYS A 212 -3.75 -18.31 36.98
CA CYS A 212 -4.12 -19.68 37.36
C CYS A 212 -3.60 -20.03 38.76
N GLY A 213 -4.49 -20.09 39.76
CA GLY A 213 -4.33 -20.77 41.06
C GLY A 213 -3.29 -20.23 42.04
N SER A 214 -2.06 -19.94 41.60
CA SER A 214 -0.97 -19.42 42.43
C SER A 214 -0.70 -17.94 42.15
N LYS A 215 -0.35 -17.17 43.19
CA LYS A 215 0.08 -15.76 43.09
C LYS A 215 1.53 -15.67 42.56
N GLU A 216 1.81 -16.33 41.45
CA GLU A 216 3.11 -16.27 40.79
C GLU A 216 3.19 -15.05 39.86
N PHE A 217 4.27 -14.29 40.02
CA PHE A 217 4.66 -13.24 39.10
C PHE A 217 5.71 -13.77 38.12
N PHE A 218 5.63 -13.34 36.87
CA PHE A 218 6.67 -13.60 35.88
C PHE A 218 7.05 -12.29 35.18
N ILE A 219 8.32 -12.19 34.79
CA ILE A 219 8.82 -11.06 34.02
C ILE A 219 8.51 -11.33 32.55
N LYS A 220 7.92 -10.33 31.89
CA LYS A 220 7.67 -10.33 30.46
C LYS A 220 8.46 -9.21 29.80
N ASP A 221 9.21 -9.53 28.76
CA ASP A 221 9.88 -8.51 27.97
C ASP A 221 8.87 -7.71 27.13
N LYS A 222 9.09 -6.41 27.09
CA LYS A 222 8.46 -5.49 26.14
C LYS A 222 9.31 -5.49 24.87
N LEU A 223 8.66 -5.70 23.75
CA LEU A 223 9.31 -5.91 22.46
C LEU A 223 8.67 -4.99 21.42
N PHE A 224 9.49 -4.43 20.54
CA PHE A 224 9.04 -4.07 19.21
C PHE A 224 9.62 -5.03 18.18
N TYR A 225 9.01 -5.05 17.00
CA TYR A 225 9.40 -5.93 15.90
C TYR A 225 9.94 -5.06 14.77
N TYR A 226 11.17 -5.31 14.38
CA TYR A 226 11.87 -4.59 13.33
C TYR A 226 12.08 -5.50 12.14
N VAL A 227 11.66 -5.09 10.95
CA VAL A 227 11.98 -5.80 9.70
C VAL A 227 13.31 -5.25 9.20
N PRO A 228 14.41 -6.03 9.18
CA PRO A 228 15.72 -5.50 8.79
C PRO A 228 15.68 -4.80 7.44
N LEU A 229 15.97 -3.49 7.42
CA LEU A 229 15.80 -2.64 6.24
C LEU A 229 16.65 -3.17 5.09
N LEU A 230 17.92 -3.50 5.36
CA LEU A 230 18.84 -3.98 4.34
C LEU A 230 18.40 -5.30 3.69
N LYS A 231 17.85 -6.24 4.49
CA LYS A 231 17.31 -7.51 3.96
C LYS A 231 16.01 -7.28 3.18
N SER A 232 15.17 -6.36 3.66
CA SER A 232 13.93 -5.94 2.99
C SER A 232 14.22 -5.30 1.63
N LEU A 233 15.22 -4.42 1.56
CA LEU A 233 15.71 -3.82 0.33
C LEU A 233 16.31 -4.88 -0.60
N GLN A 234 17.18 -5.76 -0.11
CA GLN A 234 17.75 -6.84 -0.93
C GLN A 234 16.65 -7.69 -1.58
N GLN A 235 15.63 -8.07 -0.82
CA GLN A 235 14.48 -8.80 -1.35
C GLN A 235 13.75 -7.99 -2.43
N PHE A 236 13.51 -6.70 -2.20
CA PHE A 236 12.76 -5.86 -3.13
C PHE A 236 13.53 -5.54 -4.42
N LEU A 237 14.84 -5.32 -4.31
CA LEU A 237 15.75 -5.05 -5.42
C LEU A 237 16.13 -6.29 -6.24
N SER A 238 15.80 -7.49 -5.74
CA SER A 238 15.97 -8.73 -6.51
C SER A 238 15.03 -8.79 -7.73
N HIS A 239 13.98 -7.98 -7.77
CA HIS A 239 13.05 -7.94 -8.90
C HIS A 239 13.60 -7.10 -10.07
N PRO A 240 13.76 -7.67 -11.29
CA PRO A 240 14.41 -6.99 -12.42
C PRO A 240 13.80 -5.64 -12.80
N MET A 241 12.47 -5.53 -12.86
CA MET A 241 11.81 -4.26 -13.18
C MET A 241 11.99 -3.17 -12.11
N ILE A 242 12.09 -3.56 -10.83
CA ILE A 242 12.32 -2.60 -9.74
C ILE A 242 13.76 -2.10 -9.80
N TRP A 243 14.70 -3.02 -9.98
CA TRP A 243 16.10 -2.71 -10.19
C TRP A 243 16.32 -1.81 -11.41
N GLY A 244 15.66 -2.12 -12.54
CA GLY A 244 15.73 -1.31 -13.75
C GLY A 244 15.28 0.14 -13.56
N MET A 245 14.23 0.38 -12.75
CA MET A 245 13.81 1.75 -12.41
C MET A 245 14.88 2.52 -11.62
N ILE A 246 15.63 1.84 -10.75
CA ILE A 246 16.69 2.46 -9.96
C ILE A 246 17.92 2.70 -10.83
N GLY A 247 18.26 1.76 -11.72
CA GLY A 247 19.39 1.85 -12.65
C GLY A 247 19.21 2.95 -13.71
N ASN A 248 17.98 3.19 -14.18
CA ASN A 248 17.68 4.25 -15.14
C ASN A 248 17.88 5.67 -14.58
N GLY A 249 17.98 5.80 -13.25
CA GLY A 249 18.16 7.07 -12.58
C GLY A 249 16.92 7.97 -12.57
N PRO A 250 17.03 9.16 -11.96
CA PRO A 250 15.92 10.10 -11.86
C PRO A 250 15.55 10.68 -13.23
N GLN A 251 14.24 10.89 -13.46
CA GLN A 251 13.79 11.57 -14.67
C GLN A 251 14.19 13.05 -14.62
N ILE A 252 14.74 13.57 -15.72
CA ILE A 252 15.12 14.97 -15.85
C ILE A 252 13.85 15.79 -16.10
N CYS A 253 13.54 16.72 -15.20
CA CYS A 253 12.46 17.68 -15.40
C CYS A 253 12.91 18.88 -16.25
N ARG A 254 11.97 19.52 -16.94
CA ARG A 254 12.19 20.80 -17.62
C ARG A 254 12.56 21.87 -16.59
N GLU A 255 13.56 22.69 -16.91
CA GLU A 255 13.99 23.78 -16.04
C GLU A 255 12.80 24.71 -15.68
N GLY A 256 12.73 25.12 -14.42
CA GLY A 256 11.65 25.94 -13.89
C GLY A 256 10.39 25.18 -13.44
N PHE A 257 10.40 23.85 -13.53
CA PHE A 257 9.32 22.97 -13.08
C PHE A 257 9.77 21.97 -12.02
N PHE A 258 8.80 21.53 -11.21
CA PHE A 258 8.91 20.47 -10.22
C PHE A 258 7.92 19.36 -10.59
N HIS A 259 8.40 18.16 -10.85
CA HIS A 259 7.62 16.97 -11.17
C HIS A 259 7.72 15.91 -10.06
N ASP A 260 8.89 15.76 -9.44
CA ASP A 260 9.16 14.76 -8.42
C ASP A 260 10.17 15.25 -7.38
N LEU A 261 10.55 14.36 -6.45
CA LEU A 261 11.46 14.66 -5.34
C LEU A 261 12.81 15.24 -5.80
N ASN A 262 13.34 14.73 -6.92
CA ASN A 262 14.65 15.11 -7.46
C ASN A 262 14.70 16.56 -7.94
N ASP A 263 13.54 17.18 -8.14
CA ASP A 263 13.47 18.57 -8.60
C ASP A 263 13.61 19.55 -7.44
N GLY A 264 13.44 19.08 -6.20
CA GLY A 264 13.62 19.89 -5.00
C GLY A 264 15.09 20.25 -4.75
N ASP A 265 15.32 21.45 -4.24
CA ASP A 265 16.66 21.98 -3.95
C ASP A 265 17.42 21.11 -2.93
N LEU A 266 16.71 20.40 -2.04
CA LEU A 266 17.31 19.50 -1.07
C LEU A 266 18.04 18.34 -1.75
N LEU A 267 17.37 17.60 -2.64
CA LEU A 267 18.00 16.44 -3.29
C LEU A 267 19.12 16.86 -4.25
N LYS A 268 18.94 17.98 -4.95
CA LYS A 268 19.95 18.55 -5.86
C LYS A 268 21.25 18.92 -5.15
N SER A 269 21.15 19.35 -3.89
CA SER A 269 22.28 19.77 -3.06
C SER A 269 22.74 18.69 -2.07
N HIS A 270 22.04 17.56 -1.99
CA HIS A 270 22.31 16.53 -0.99
C HIS A 270 23.65 15.85 -1.25
N PRO A 271 24.54 15.69 -0.24
CA PRO A 271 25.89 15.16 -0.45
C PRO A 271 25.91 13.81 -1.15
N LEU A 272 25.08 12.86 -0.69
CA LEU A 272 25.03 11.53 -1.28
C LEU A 272 24.43 11.49 -2.70
N PHE A 273 23.30 12.17 -2.95
CA PHE A 273 22.59 12.08 -4.23
C PHE A 273 23.31 12.87 -5.33
N SER A 274 24.09 13.90 -4.96
CA SER A 274 24.94 14.63 -5.90
C SER A 274 26.09 13.77 -6.42
N GLU A 275 26.70 12.95 -5.55
CA GLU A 275 27.76 12.02 -5.93
C GLU A 275 27.22 10.72 -6.57
N ASN A 276 26.09 10.24 -6.06
CA ASN A 276 25.45 8.99 -6.48
C ASN A 276 23.97 9.23 -6.80
N PRO A 277 23.64 9.67 -8.02
CA PRO A 277 22.25 9.98 -8.42
C PRO A 277 21.28 8.80 -8.30
N ASN A 278 21.80 7.58 -8.40
CA ASN A 278 21.02 6.34 -8.29
C ASN A 278 20.92 5.80 -6.85
N ALA A 279 21.46 6.52 -5.85
CA ALA A 279 21.32 6.11 -4.46
C ALA A 279 19.84 6.05 -4.06
N LEU A 280 19.53 5.12 -3.15
CA LEU A 280 18.16 4.88 -2.72
C LEU A 280 17.63 6.06 -1.90
N GLN A 281 16.44 6.51 -2.27
CA GLN A 281 15.70 7.59 -1.65
C GLN A 281 14.65 7.00 -0.73
N LEU A 282 14.88 7.01 0.59
CA LEU A 282 13.95 6.42 1.55
C LEU A 282 12.97 7.47 2.08
N ILE A 283 11.67 7.26 1.88
CA ILE A 283 10.61 8.01 2.54
C ILE A 283 10.05 7.15 3.66
N LEU A 284 10.17 7.62 4.89
CA LEU A 284 9.55 6.94 6.04
C LEU A 284 8.17 7.54 6.32
N TYR A 285 7.28 6.71 6.83
CA TYR A 285 5.98 7.11 7.34
C TYR A 285 5.74 6.51 8.71
N THR A 286 5.09 7.26 9.60
CA THR A 286 4.70 6.79 10.92
C THR A 286 3.29 7.24 11.29
N ASP A 287 2.54 6.35 11.94
CA ASP A 287 1.26 6.65 12.59
C ASP A 287 0.88 5.56 13.63
N GLU A 288 -0.06 5.89 14.51
CA GLU A 288 -0.68 4.97 15.46
C GLU A 288 -2.02 4.43 14.95
N ILE A 289 -2.13 3.10 14.84
CA ILE A 289 -3.40 2.45 14.49
C ILE A 289 -4.08 1.83 15.69
N GLU A 290 -5.40 2.02 15.78
CA GLU A 290 -6.25 1.25 16.66
C GLU A 290 -6.81 0.01 15.95
N ILE A 291 -6.53 -1.18 16.49
CA ILE A 291 -6.90 -2.46 15.87
C ILE A 291 -8.18 -3.10 16.45
N CYS A 292 -8.71 -2.55 17.55
CA CYS A 292 -9.96 -3.00 18.17
C CYS A 292 -11.10 -2.04 17.84
N ASN A 293 -12.35 -2.44 18.09
CA ASN A 293 -13.49 -1.55 17.94
C ASN A 293 -13.28 -0.32 18.86
N PRO A 294 -13.16 0.91 18.31
CA PRO A 294 -12.89 2.12 19.08
C PRO A 294 -14.02 2.50 20.05
N LEU A 295 -15.18 1.83 19.97
CA LEU A 295 -16.34 2.05 20.86
C LEU A 295 -16.52 0.98 21.94
N GLY A 296 -15.65 -0.05 22.01
CA GLY A 296 -15.76 -1.14 22.99
C GLY A 296 -15.01 -0.89 24.30
N SER A 297 -15.27 -1.72 25.33
CA SER A 297 -14.57 -1.68 26.64
C SER A 297 -13.05 -1.97 26.61
N PHE A 298 -12.52 -2.26 25.41
CA PHE A 298 -11.10 -2.44 25.12
C PHE A 298 -10.54 -1.41 24.13
N ALA A 299 -11.31 -0.36 23.80
CA ALA A 299 -10.82 0.81 23.07
C ALA A 299 -9.56 1.35 23.76
N SER A 300 -8.59 1.85 23.00
CA SER A 300 -7.27 2.35 23.41
C SER A 300 -6.24 1.35 23.96
N LYS A 301 -6.61 0.10 24.31
CA LYS A 301 -5.67 -0.88 24.91
C LYS A 301 -4.75 -1.59 23.90
N ASN A 302 -5.06 -1.51 22.61
CA ASN A 302 -4.31 -2.19 21.55
C ASN A 302 -3.92 -1.22 20.41
N LYS A 303 -3.50 -0.01 20.76
CA LYS A 303 -2.88 0.89 19.79
C LYS A 303 -1.50 0.38 19.39
N LEU A 304 -1.22 0.39 18.10
CA LEU A 304 0.06 -0.03 17.53
C LEU A 304 0.71 1.14 16.81
N LEU A 305 1.96 1.43 17.16
CA LEU A 305 2.82 2.31 16.38
C LEU A 305 3.33 1.54 15.17
N MET A 306 3.16 2.11 13.99
CA MET A 306 3.56 1.53 12.71
C MET A 306 4.57 2.45 12.03
N VAL A 307 5.69 1.89 11.56
CA VAL A 307 6.62 2.61 10.67
C VAL A 307 6.71 1.88 9.34
N TYR A 308 6.51 2.59 8.24
CA TYR A 308 6.68 2.11 6.87
C TYR A 308 7.84 2.83 6.18
N TYR A 309 8.35 2.21 5.12
CA TYR A 309 9.20 2.89 4.14
C TYR A 309 8.67 2.69 2.71
N THR A 310 9.01 3.64 1.83
CA THR A 310 8.87 3.49 0.37
C THR A 310 10.09 4.10 -0.32
N LEU A 311 10.36 3.67 -1.55
CA LEU A 311 11.47 4.19 -2.36
C LEU A 311 11.00 5.34 -3.26
N GLY A 312 11.62 6.51 -3.08
CA GLY A 312 11.47 7.68 -3.96
C GLY A 312 11.94 7.41 -5.38
N ASN A 313 12.88 6.47 -5.59
CA ASN A 313 13.36 6.10 -6.93
C ASN A 313 12.30 5.43 -7.80
N ILE A 314 11.26 4.83 -7.20
CA ILE A 314 10.17 4.20 -7.96
C ILE A 314 9.35 5.29 -8.63
N ASN A 315 9.08 5.13 -9.94
CA ASN A 315 8.30 6.11 -10.70
C ASN A 315 6.98 6.45 -9.96
N PRO A 316 6.58 7.74 -9.88
CA PRO A 316 5.39 8.16 -9.17
C PRO A 316 4.11 7.38 -9.51
N LYS A 317 3.96 6.88 -10.76
CA LYS A 317 2.81 6.06 -11.17
C LYS A 317 2.67 4.75 -10.39
N TYR A 318 3.79 4.20 -9.89
CA TYR A 318 3.83 2.98 -9.09
C TYR A 318 3.99 3.25 -7.59
N ARG A 319 4.63 4.36 -7.22
CA ARG A 319 4.95 4.70 -5.83
C ARG A 319 3.73 4.78 -4.92
N SER A 320 2.55 5.06 -5.47
CA SER A 320 1.28 5.13 -4.73
C SER A 320 0.57 3.77 -4.53
N LYS A 321 1.03 2.68 -5.16
CA LYS A 321 0.45 1.34 -4.97
C LYS A 321 0.82 0.78 -3.60
N LEU A 322 -0.06 0.00 -2.97
CA LEU A 322 0.22 -0.54 -1.62
C LEU A 322 1.43 -1.48 -1.57
N ALA A 323 1.82 -2.06 -2.71
CA ALA A 323 2.97 -2.93 -2.85
C ALA A 323 4.32 -2.19 -2.72
N SER A 324 4.36 -0.86 -2.98
CA SER A 324 5.57 -0.05 -2.80
C SER A 324 5.78 0.39 -1.34
N ILE A 325 4.79 0.21 -0.47
CA ILE A 325 4.81 0.60 0.94
C ILE A 325 5.13 -0.63 1.77
N ARG A 326 6.31 -0.65 2.38
CA ARG A 326 6.89 -1.80 3.08
C ARG A 326 6.92 -1.55 4.58
N LEU A 327 6.60 -2.58 5.37
CA LEU A 327 6.68 -2.50 6.84
C LEU A 327 8.13 -2.48 7.31
N LEU A 328 8.44 -1.54 8.20
CA LEU A 328 9.72 -1.42 8.88
C LEU A 328 9.61 -1.76 10.36
N VAL A 329 8.63 -1.19 11.07
CA VAL A 329 8.44 -1.37 12.52
C VAL A 329 6.98 -1.61 12.86
N ILE A 330 6.74 -2.51 13.82
CA ILE A 330 5.47 -2.58 14.55
C ILE A 330 5.74 -2.70 16.05
N ALA A 331 5.13 -1.80 16.83
CA ALA A 331 5.27 -1.77 18.27
C ALA A 331 3.92 -1.52 18.94
N LYS A 332 3.78 -1.90 20.20
CA LYS A 332 2.64 -1.45 21.00
C LYS A 332 2.90 -0.03 21.46
N SER A 333 1.97 0.88 21.16
CA SER A 333 2.08 2.29 21.54
C SER A 333 2.33 2.50 23.04
N GLU A 334 1.67 1.70 23.89
CA GLU A 334 1.86 1.80 25.34
C GLU A 334 3.28 1.43 25.79
N ASP A 335 3.90 0.44 25.15
CA ASP A 335 5.25 0.00 25.48
C ASP A 335 6.29 1.06 25.03
N ILE A 336 6.05 1.70 23.87
CA ILE A 336 6.90 2.78 23.35
C ILE A 336 6.77 4.04 24.17
N ARG A 337 5.56 4.46 24.56
CA ARG A 337 5.35 5.62 25.42
C ARG A 337 6.13 5.56 26.74
N GLN A 338 6.37 4.36 27.27
CA GLN A 338 7.15 4.17 28.49
C GLN A 338 8.67 4.11 28.24
N SER A 339 9.10 3.61 27.08
CA SER A 339 10.52 3.38 26.76
C SER A 339 11.15 4.53 25.96
N GLY A 340 10.33 5.40 25.37
CA GLY A 340 10.72 6.45 24.42
C GLY A 340 10.77 5.93 22.98
N VAL A 341 10.34 6.74 22.01
CA VAL A 341 10.35 6.39 20.57
C VAL A 341 11.76 6.27 19.99
N ASP A 342 12.74 6.91 20.62
CA ASP A 342 14.14 6.95 20.18
C ASP A 342 14.79 5.56 20.15
N VAL A 343 14.29 4.58 20.91
CA VAL A 343 14.74 3.17 20.83
C VAL A 343 14.49 2.56 19.45
N ILE A 344 13.42 2.98 18.76
CA ILE A 344 13.12 2.56 17.39
C ILE A 344 14.05 3.28 16.42
N LEU A 345 14.22 4.59 16.60
CA LEU A 345 15.05 5.42 15.72
C LEU A 345 16.51 4.97 15.72
N LYS A 346 17.07 4.60 16.88
CA LYS A 346 18.42 4.02 17.00
C LYS A 346 18.60 2.79 16.12
N ARG A 347 17.64 1.86 16.17
CA ARG A 347 17.72 0.63 15.37
C ARG A 347 17.62 0.91 13.87
N ILE A 348 16.77 1.87 13.47
CA ILE A 348 16.66 2.32 12.07
C ILE A 348 17.98 2.97 11.62
N LYS A 349 18.56 3.82 12.47
CA LYS A 349 19.81 4.53 12.20
C LYS A 349 20.95 3.58 11.85
N GLU A 350 21.09 2.47 12.57
CA GLU A 350 22.14 1.46 12.31
C GLU A 350 22.11 0.98 10.84
N ASP A 351 20.92 0.67 10.30
CA ASP A 351 20.79 0.23 8.90
C ASP A 351 21.01 1.42 7.93
N LEU A 352 20.58 2.63 8.30
CA LEU A 352 20.78 3.84 7.49
C LEU A 352 22.26 4.25 7.41
N ASP A 353 23.02 4.16 8.49
CA ASP A 353 24.46 4.45 8.52
C ASP A 353 25.22 3.51 7.57
N ALA A 354 24.86 2.21 7.62
CA ALA A 354 25.42 1.21 6.72
C ALA A 354 25.04 1.47 5.26
N LEU A 355 23.78 1.83 5.01
CA LEU A 355 23.29 2.15 3.66
C LEU A 355 23.93 3.44 3.11
N TYR A 356 24.13 4.47 3.94
CA TYR A 356 24.78 5.72 3.56
C TYR A 356 26.25 5.51 3.21
N SER A 357 26.96 4.67 3.97
CA SER A 357 28.35 4.27 3.73
C SER A 357 28.52 3.32 2.53
N GLY A 358 27.42 2.73 2.09
CA GLY A 358 27.31 1.79 0.98
C GLY A 358 27.50 0.34 1.43
N VAL A 359 26.49 -0.48 1.15
CA VAL A 359 26.42 -1.90 1.54
C VAL A 359 26.36 -2.80 0.31
N ARG A 360 26.98 -3.98 0.37
CA ARG A 360 26.85 -5.00 -0.69
C ARG A 360 25.53 -5.76 -0.53
N LEU A 361 24.65 -5.65 -1.51
CA LEU A 361 23.36 -6.36 -1.56
C LEU A 361 23.28 -7.18 -2.85
N GLN A 362 22.59 -8.32 -2.78
CA GLN A 362 22.21 -9.09 -3.96
C GLN A 362 21.04 -8.41 -4.67
N THR A 363 21.23 -8.03 -5.94
CA THR A 363 20.18 -7.45 -6.80
C THR A 363 19.84 -8.41 -7.94
N ALA A 364 18.91 -8.00 -8.80
CA ALA A 364 18.64 -8.74 -10.04
C ALA A 364 19.89 -8.95 -10.93
N ASP A 365 20.87 -8.05 -10.85
CA ASP A 365 22.12 -8.08 -11.63
C ASP A 365 23.32 -8.57 -10.81
N GLY A 366 23.06 -9.37 -9.77
CA GLY A 366 24.08 -9.91 -8.87
C GLY A 366 24.45 -8.98 -7.71
N GLU A 367 25.61 -9.21 -7.10
CA GLU A 367 26.06 -8.42 -5.96
C GLU A 367 26.49 -7.02 -6.38
N LYS A 368 25.87 -5.99 -5.79
CA LYS A 368 26.19 -4.58 -6.05
C LYS A 368 26.39 -3.83 -4.75
N LYS A 369 27.29 -2.83 -4.75
CA LYS A 369 27.40 -1.87 -3.65
C LYS A 369 26.30 -0.80 -3.83
N ILE A 370 25.39 -0.74 -2.87
CA ILE A 370 24.21 0.11 -2.88
C ILE A 370 24.35 1.19 -1.82
N TYR A 371 24.04 2.42 -2.19
CA TYR A 371 23.99 3.58 -1.32
C TYR A 371 22.54 4.04 -1.14
N GLY A 372 22.26 4.78 -0.06
CA GLY A 372 20.96 5.40 0.13
C GLY A 372 20.89 6.28 1.37
N ALA A 373 19.91 7.19 1.37
CA ALA A 373 19.65 8.11 2.46
C ALA A 373 18.14 8.33 2.63
N MET A 374 17.78 8.82 3.82
CA MET A 374 16.40 9.20 4.12
C MET A 374 16.09 10.58 3.53
N VAL A 375 15.04 10.66 2.72
CA VAL A 375 14.59 11.90 2.06
C VAL A 375 13.58 12.65 2.91
N SER A 376 12.61 11.96 3.51
CA SER A 376 11.61 12.61 4.35
C SER A 376 10.98 11.68 5.37
N LEU A 377 10.57 12.25 6.50
CA LEU A 377 9.67 11.62 7.47
C LEU A 377 8.26 12.18 7.31
N CYS A 378 7.35 11.35 6.80
CA CYS A 378 5.93 11.65 6.66
C CYS A 378 5.14 11.11 7.86
N GLY A 379 3.95 11.65 8.07
CA GLY A 379 3.06 11.31 9.18
C GLY A 379 2.11 12.47 9.47
N ASP A 380 1.14 12.26 10.34
CA ASP A 380 0.35 13.36 10.86
C ASP A 380 1.22 14.32 11.71
N THR A 381 0.69 15.49 12.08
CA THR A 381 1.48 16.47 12.85
C THR A 381 1.93 15.92 14.20
N LEU A 382 1.10 15.10 14.87
CA LEU A 382 1.41 14.59 16.20
C LEU A 382 2.54 13.56 16.14
N ALA A 383 2.43 12.57 15.25
CA ALA A 383 3.45 11.54 15.08
C ALA A 383 4.78 12.15 14.60
N GLN A 384 4.76 13.11 13.66
CA GLN A 384 5.99 13.82 13.28
C GLN A 384 6.59 14.59 14.46
N HIS A 385 5.78 15.27 15.27
CA HIS A 385 6.28 15.99 16.46
C HIS A 385 6.88 15.03 17.49
N GLU A 386 6.23 13.89 17.74
CA GLU A 386 6.75 12.85 18.62
C GLU A 386 8.10 12.35 18.12
N LEU A 387 8.23 11.95 16.86
CA LEU A 387 9.51 11.43 16.34
C LEU A 387 10.60 12.51 16.27
N ALA A 388 10.26 13.73 15.86
CA ALA A 388 11.21 14.84 15.73
C ALA A 388 11.56 15.54 17.05
N GLY A 389 10.91 15.18 18.16
CA GLY A 389 11.21 15.78 19.46
C GLY A 389 10.50 17.10 19.74
N PHE A 390 9.57 17.53 18.89
CA PHE A 390 8.74 18.71 19.12
C PHE A 390 7.60 18.44 20.11
N LYS A 391 6.99 19.51 20.61
CA LYS A 391 5.83 19.42 21.51
C LYS A 391 4.57 19.02 20.72
N GLU A 392 4.00 17.86 21.04
CA GLU A 392 2.75 17.34 20.43
C GLU A 392 1.55 18.25 20.75
N GLY A 393 1.46 18.71 22.00
CA GLY A 393 0.45 19.69 22.44
C GLY A 393 0.79 21.11 22.01
N VAL A 394 0.63 21.43 20.72
CA VAL A 394 0.96 22.74 20.12
C VAL A 394 0.29 23.92 20.84
N GLY A 395 -0.89 23.71 21.45
CA GLY A 395 -1.57 24.71 22.27
C GLY A 395 -0.72 25.21 23.45
N PHE A 396 0.10 24.33 24.03
CA PHE A 396 0.94 24.58 25.21
C PHE A 396 2.39 24.95 24.89
N ALA A 397 2.74 25.13 23.62
CA ALA A 397 4.05 25.63 23.21
C ALA A 397 3.98 27.14 23.00
N PHE A 398 5.02 27.89 23.39
CA PHE A 398 5.18 29.28 22.96
C PHE A 398 5.56 29.30 21.48
N SER A 399 6.66 28.64 21.10
CA SER A 399 6.99 28.40 19.69
C SER A 399 6.19 27.23 19.14
N LYS A 400 5.19 27.52 18.31
CA LYS A 400 4.13 26.57 17.91
C LYS A 400 4.40 25.81 16.62
N CYS A 401 5.30 26.28 15.76
CA CYS A 401 5.60 25.66 14.47
C CYS A 401 6.95 24.93 14.51
N ARG A 402 7.06 23.84 13.72
CA ARG A 402 8.31 23.10 13.53
C ARG A 402 9.22 23.66 12.44
N HIS A 403 8.73 24.57 11.60
CA HIS A 403 9.51 25.21 10.52
C HIS A 403 9.93 26.65 10.84
N CYS A 404 9.21 27.33 11.74
CA CYS A 404 9.55 28.68 12.17
C CYS A 404 9.34 28.89 13.67
N GLU A 405 9.87 29.99 14.17
CA GLU A 405 9.62 30.49 15.51
C GLU A 405 8.45 31.46 15.47
N CYS A 406 7.29 30.98 15.91
CA CYS A 406 6.07 31.76 15.93
C CYS A 406 5.32 31.55 17.25
N SER A 407 4.91 32.66 17.86
CA SER A 407 3.99 32.68 18.99
C SER A 407 2.54 32.49 18.55
N TYR A 408 1.62 32.42 19.52
CA TYR A 408 0.19 32.44 19.22
C TYR A 408 -0.22 33.77 18.58
N GLU A 409 0.30 34.87 19.11
CA GLU A 409 0.02 36.25 18.72
C GLU A 409 0.52 36.54 17.30
N ASP A 410 1.71 36.05 16.95
CA ASP A 410 2.23 36.17 15.59
C ASP A 410 1.32 35.46 14.58
N MET A 411 0.83 34.26 14.90
CA MET A 411 -0.10 33.53 14.03
C MET A 411 -1.42 34.28 13.80
N GLN A 412 -1.83 35.16 14.71
CA GLN A 412 -3.08 35.92 14.57
C GLN A 412 -2.93 37.17 13.70
N SER A 413 -1.70 37.65 13.49
CA SER A 413 -1.42 38.96 12.87
C SER A 413 -0.51 38.91 11.65
N GLN A 414 0.27 37.84 11.47
CA GLN A 414 1.25 37.71 10.39
C GLN A 414 0.90 36.54 9.47
N PHE A 415 0.76 36.82 8.16
CA PHE A 415 0.34 35.84 7.14
C PHE A 415 1.34 35.67 6.00
N ARG A 416 2.62 35.99 6.26
CA ARG A 416 3.73 35.81 5.33
C ARG A 416 4.83 35.00 5.98
N GLU A 417 5.30 33.96 5.32
CA GLU A 417 6.39 33.11 5.84
C GLU A 417 7.64 33.94 6.20
N ASP A 418 8.00 34.92 5.36
CA ASP A 418 9.21 35.73 5.53
C ASP A 418 9.17 36.71 6.71
N LEU A 419 8.01 36.87 7.37
CA LEU A 419 7.90 37.62 8.62
C LEU A 419 8.21 36.78 9.85
N PHE A 420 8.36 35.46 9.69
CA PHE A 420 8.73 34.55 10.76
C PHE A 420 10.21 34.18 10.69
N THR A 421 10.84 34.05 11.85
CA THR A 421 12.20 33.52 11.92
C THR A 421 12.18 32.03 11.61
N LYS A 422 12.84 31.61 10.52
CA LYS A 422 12.94 30.18 10.17
C LYS A 422 13.78 29.44 11.22
N ARG A 423 13.35 28.22 11.56
CA ARG A 423 14.18 27.32 12.37
C ARG A 423 15.33 26.79 11.50
N THR A 424 16.46 26.51 12.15
CA THR A 424 17.60 25.81 11.53
C THR A 424 17.96 24.60 12.39
N LEU A 425 18.56 23.58 11.78
CA LEU A 425 19.02 22.40 12.50
C LEU A 425 20.02 22.77 13.61
N GLU A 426 20.97 23.66 13.31
CA GLU A 426 21.95 24.15 14.28
C GLU A 426 21.29 24.79 15.51
N LYS A 427 20.33 25.70 15.29
CA LYS A 427 19.60 26.37 16.38
C LYS A 427 18.76 25.36 17.17
N HIS A 428 18.14 24.39 16.49
CA HIS A 428 17.38 23.32 17.13
C HIS A 428 18.27 22.48 18.06
N ILE A 429 19.47 22.07 17.60
CA ILE A 429 20.44 21.33 18.41
C ILE A 429 20.84 22.16 19.64
N ARG A 430 21.15 23.44 19.46
CA ARG A 430 21.49 24.32 20.60
C ARG A 430 20.36 24.42 21.63
N GLN A 431 19.11 24.57 21.18
CA GLN A 431 17.93 24.60 22.06
C GLN A 431 17.74 23.28 22.80
N CYS A 432 17.99 22.15 22.16
CA CYS A 432 17.99 20.83 22.79
C CYS A 432 19.06 20.74 23.89
N ASP A 433 20.30 21.15 23.60
CA ASP A 433 21.39 21.18 24.57
C ASP A 433 21.07 22.06 25.79
N GLU A 434 20.45 23.23 25.57
CA GLU A 434 20.02 24.14 26.64
C GLU A 434 18.95 23.49 27.54
N ILE A 435 18.00 22.75 26.95
CA ILE A 435 16.99 21.98 27.70
C ILE A 435 17.65 20.87 28.53
N GLU A 436 18.61 20.15 27.96
CA GLU A 436 19.30 19.04 28.64
C GLU A 436 20.20 19.54 29.78
N LYS A 437 20.92 20.65 29.56
CA LYS A 437 21.82 21.27 30.55
C LYS A 437 21.09 22.05 31.65
N ALA A 438 19.77 22.23 31.56
CA ALA A 438 18.99 22.91 32.57
C ALA A 438 19.17 22.25 33.96
N ASN A 439 19.60 23.05 34.94
CA ASN A 439 19.95 22.59 36.29
C ASN A 439 18.75 22.28 37.19
N THR A 440 17.54 22.71 36.82
CA THR A 440 16.30 22.49 37.57
C THR A 440 15.18 22.02 36.66
N ASP A 441 14.25 21.23 37.20
CA ASP A 441 13.09 20.74 36.46
C ASP A 441 12.16 21.87 36.01
N LEU A 442 12.05 22.93 36.80
CA LEU A 442 11.29 24.13 36.45
C LEU A 442 11.88 24.83 35.22
N LEU A 443 13.19 25.11 35.23
CA LEU A 443 13.87 25.71 34.09
C LEU A 443 13.72 24.83 32.84
N ARG A 444 13.93 23.52 32.99
CA ARG A 444 13.76 22.56 31.89
C ARG A 444 12.35 22.62 31.30
N SER A 445 11.31 22.58 32.13
CA SER A 445 9.91 22.66 31.70
C SER A 445 9.60 23.98 30.97
N ASN A 446 10.14 25.09 31.48
CA ASN A 446 10.00 26.41 30.86
C ASN A 446 10.67 26.44 29.49
N LEU A 447 11.93 25.99 29.36
CA LEU A 447 12.63 25.94 28.07
C LEU A 447 11.91 25.04 27.05
N LYS A 448 11.43 23.86 27.46
CA LYS A 448 10.63 22.97 26.60
C LYS A 448 9.39 23.67 26.06
N THR A 449 8.73 24.45 26.90
CA THR A 449 7.54 25.22 26.54
C THR A 449 7.88 26.41 25.63
N THR A 450 8.94 27.15 25.95
CA THR A 450 9.42 28.30 25.17
C THR A 450 9.82 27.88 23.76
N TYR A 451 10.68 26.87 23.63
CA TYR A 451 11.17 26.40 22.33
C TYR A 451 10.20 25.46 21.60
N GLY A 452 9.16 24.96 22.28
CA GLY A 452 8.24 23.98 21.71
C GLY A 452 8.91 22.63 21.41
N ILE A 453 9.94 22.27 22.19
CA ILE A 453 10.76 21.08 22.02
C ILE A 453 10.67 20.24 23.30
N ASN A 454 10.34 18.96 23.18
CA ASN A 454 10.27 18.03 24.30
C ASN A 454 11.61 17.34 24.58
N ARG A 455 12.41 17.06 23.55
CA ARG A 455 13.71 16.37 23.65
C ARG A 455 14.53 16.54 22.37
N ARG A 456 15.83 16.24 22.45
CA ARG A 456 16.65 15.96 21.28
C ARG A 456 16.26 14.62 20.68
N SER A 457 15.85 14.61 19.40
CA SER A 457 15.52 13.37 18.69
C SER A 457 16.76 12.70 18.13
N GLU A 458 16.77 11.36 18.07
CA GLU A 458 17.80 10.58 17.37
C GLU A 458 17.81 10.84 15.84
N LEU A 459 16.73 11.41 15.28
CA LEU A 459 16.70 11.83 13.87
C LEU A 459 17.78 12.88 13.55
N VAL A 460 18.21 13.67 14.54
CA VAL A 460 19.28 14.66 14.38
C VAL A 460 20.59 14.01 13.96
N ASP A 461 20.81 12.76 14.36
CA ASP A 461 22.04 12.03 14.09
C ASP A 461 21.95 11.16 12.83
N PHE A 462 20.80 11.13 12.13
CA PHE A 462 20.66 10.36 10.90
C PHE A 462 21.57 10.95 9.80
N PRO A 463 22.23 10.12 8.98
CA PRO A 463 23.16 10.59 7.96
C PRO A 463 22.53 11.61 7.00
N SER A 464 23.08 12.82 7.00
CA SER A 464 22.66 13.94 6.14
C SER A 464 21.15 14.24 6.20
N PHE A 465 20.52 14.05 7.37
CA PHE A 465 19.11 14.33 7.59
C PHE A 465 18.90 15.62 8.41
N ASP A 466 18.13 16.57 7.88
CA ASP A 466 17.72 17.78 8.58
C ASP A 466 16.26 17.65 9.07
N VAL A 467 16.09 17.50 10.39
CA VAL A 467 14.77 17.34 11.03
C VAL A 467 13.81 18.53 10.80
N ILE A 468 14.30 19.72 10.50
CA ILE A 468 13.48 20.92 10.22
C ILE A 468 12.98 20.91 8.78
N GLN A 469 13.85 20.49 7.86
CA GLN A 469 13.61 20.56 6.42
C GLN A 469 12.94 19.30 5.86
N GLN A 470 13.23 18.14 6.44
CA GLN A 470 12.83 16.82 5.94
C GLN A 470 11.65 16.20 6.70
N THR A 471 10.89 17.02 7.45
CA THR A 471 9.62 16.65 8.11
C THR A 471 8.44 17.43 7.49
N PRO A 472 8.10 17.16 6.21
CA PRO A 472 7.12 17.96 5.46
C PRO A 472 5.73 17.99 6.09
N GLN A 473 4.96 19.06 5.81
CA GLN A 473 3.55 19.11 6.17
C GLN A 473 2.75 18.13 5.31
N ASP A 474 1.98 17.24 5.94
CA ASP A 474 1.07 16.38 5.19
C ASP A 474 -0.21 17.13 4.80
N VAL A 475 -0.37 17.36 3.50
CA VAL A 475 -1.47 18.15 2.93
C VAL A 475 -2.84 17.50 3.17
N MET A 476 -2.91 16.18 3.33
CA MET A 476 -4.14 15.49 3.69
C MET A 476 -4.58 15.84 5.13
N HIS A 477 -3.74 15.59 6.13
CA HIS A 477 -4.07 15.88 7.53
C HIS A 477 -4.21 17.39 7.81
N VAL A 478 -3.38 18.22 7.17
CA VAL A 478 -3.41 19.68 7.36
C VAL A 478 -4.66 20.27 6.71
N ILE A 479 -4.89 20.00 5.42
CA ILE A 479 -5.97 20.65 4.66
C ILE A 479 -7.26 19.84 4.73
N LEU A 480 -7.26 18.58 4.29
CA LEU A 480 -8.48 17.79 4.11
C LEU A 480 -9.13 17.34 5.43
N GLU A 481 -8.34 17.09 6.48
CA GLU A 481 -8.86 16.72 7.81
C GLU A 481 -8.90 17.89 8.81
N GLY A 482 -8.32 19.03 8.44
CA GLY A 482 -8.16 20.19 9.31
C GLY A 482 -8.88 21.42 8.77
N ILE A 483 -8.22 22.10 7.84
CA ILE A 483 -8.61 23.43 7.36
C ILE A 483 -9.93 23.39 6.60
N ALA A 484 -10.02 22.57 5.54
CA ALA A 484 -11.19 22.51 4.68
C ALA A 484 -12.50 22.20 5.43
N PRO A 485 -12.60 21.15 6.26
CA PRO A 485 -13.85 20.88 6.99
C PRO A 485 -14.19 22.00 7.97
N MET A 486 -13.20 22.62 8.61
CA MET A 486 -13.42 23.72 9.55
C MET A 486 -13.92 24.98 8.85
N GLU A 487 -13.25 25.41 7.79
CA GLU A 487 -13.58 26.64 7.08
C GLU A 487 -14.93 26.53 6.37
N ILE A 488 -15.19 25.41 5.68
CA ILE A 488 -16.49 25.14 5.02
C ILE A 488 -17.61 25.15 6.07
N LYS A 489 -17.40 24.49 7.22
CA LYS A 489 -18.39 24.50 8.30
C LYS A 489 -18.71 25.93 8.77
N CYS A 490 -17.68 26.77 8.97
CA CYS A 490 -17.88 28.14 9.43
C CYS A 490 -18.62 28.98 8.39
N VAL A 491 -18.25 28.87 7.11
CA VAL A 491 -18.91 29.57 6.02
C VAL A 491 -20.36 29.11 5.87
N LEU A 492 -20.62 27.80 5.81
CA LEU A 492 -21.99 27.29 5.71
C LEU A 492 -22.85 27.71 6.91
N ASN A 493 -22.31 27.64 8.13
CA ASN A 493 -23.05 28.09 9.31
C ASN A 493 -23.40 29.58 9.23
N HIS A 494 -22.48 30.43 8.77
CA HIS A 494 -22.74 31.85 8.56
C HIS A 494 -23.83 32.09 7.50
N LEU A 495 -23.73 31.44 6.34
CA LEU A 495 -24.70 31.60 5.24
C LEU A 495 -26.10 31.10 5.62
N ILE A 496 -26.19 30.06 6.45
CA ILE A 496 -27.47 29.54 6.95
C ILE A 496 -28.07 30.46 8.02
N GLN A 497 -27.26 30.94 8.97
CA GLN A 497 -27.73 31.85 10.01
C GLN A 497 -28.14 33.23 9.48
N SER A 498 -27.51 33.70 8.40
CA SER A 498 -27.90 34.94 7.70
C SER A 498 -29.13 34.77 6.79
N GLY A 499 -29.59 33.54 6.56
CA GLY A 499 -30.74 33.26 5.69
C GLY A 499 -30.44 33.31 4.20
N GLU A 500 -29.17 33.40 3.78
CA GLU A 500 -28.76 33.40 2.38
C GLU A 500 -28.97 32.03 1.71
N ILE A 501 -28.90 30.94 2.48
CA ILE A 501 -29.17 29.58 2.00
C ILE A 501 -29.74 28.71 3.14
N SER A 502 -30.58 27.72 2.82
CA SER A 502 -31.01 26.72 3.79
C SER A 502 -30.10 25.49 3.80
N LEU A 503 -29.97 24.84 4.96
CA LEU A 503 -29.23 23.57 5.08
C LEU A 503 -29.81 22.49 4.14
N ASP A 504 -31.13 22.47 3.99
CA ASP A 504 -31.81 21.54 3.07
C ASP A 504 -31.45 21.80 1.61
N SER A 505 -31.23 23.06 1.21
CA SER A 505 -30.78 23.40 -0.14
C SER A 505 -29.37 22.90 -0.41
N VAL A 506 -28.46 23.09 0.57
CA VAL A 506 -27.08 22.57 0.49
C VAL A 506 -27.09 21.04 0.39
N ASN A 507 -27.83 20.36 1.27
CA ASN A 507 -27.91 18.90 1.29
C ASN A 507 -28.58 18.33 0.03
N SER A 508 -29.61 19.01 -0.50
CA SER A 508 -30.24 18.65 -1.77
C SER A 508 -29.26 18.81 -2.92
N GLY A 509 -28.47 19.88 -2.94
CA GLY A 509 -27.41 20.08 -3.92
C GLY A 509 -26.35 18.97 -3.87
N ILE A 510 -25.88 18.62 -2.67
CA ILE A 510 -24.94 17.49 -2.48
C ILE A 510 -25.57 16.17 -2.96
N LEU A 511 -26.82 15.88 -2.59
CA LEU A 511 -27.44 14.60 -2.94
C LEU A 511 -27.75 14.48 -4.43
N GLY A 512 -28.23 15.56 -5.04
CA GLY A 512 -28.67 15.65 -6.43
C GLY A 512 -27.56 15.92 -7.44
N PHE A 513 -26.33 16.19 -7.00
CA PHE A 513 -25.20 16.39 -7.91
C PHE A 513 -24.93 15.15 -8.78
N SER A 514 -24.61 15.35 -10.06
CA SER A 514 -24.28 14.27 -10.99
C SER A 514 -22.83 13.80 -10.81
N TYR A 515 -22.62 12.84 -9.92
CA TYR A 515 -21.28 12.34 -9.60
C TYR A 515 -20.69 11.50 -10.74
N SER A 516 -19.39 11.68 -10.97
CA SER A 516 -18.65 10.80 -11.85
C SER A 516 -18.62 9.36 -11.30
N PRO A 517 -18.50 8.33 -12.15
CA PRO A 517 -18.34 6.95 -11.69
C PRO A 517 -17.16 6.73 -10.72
N LEU A 518 -16.16 7.62 -10.73
CA LEU A 518 -15.01 7.57 -9.83
C LEU A 518 -15.30 8.22 -8.47
N ASP A 519 -16.09 9.28 -8.44
CA ASP A 519 -16.40 10.03 -7.22
C ASP A 519 -17.53 9.36 -6.40
N VAL A 520 -18.33 8.45 -6.99
CA VAL A 520 -19.44 7.76 -6.29
C VAL A 520 -19.01 7.07 -5.00
N ARG A 521 -17.81 6.46 -4.97
CA ARG A 521 -17.29 5.78 -3.77
C ARG A 521 -17.07 6.78 -2.62
N ASP A 522 -16.63 7.98 -2.97
CA ASP A 522 -16.27 9.04 -2.03
C ASP A 522 -17.31 10.18 -2.07
N LYS A 523 -18.58 9.86 -2.36
CA LYS A 523 -19.68 10.82 -2.36
C LYS A 523 -19.76 11.50 -0.98
N PRO A 524 -19.80 12.85 -0.91
CA PRO A 524 -19.94 13.56 0.35
C PRO A 524 -21.25 13.18 1.06
N SER A 525 -21.16 12.98 2.37
CA SER A 525 -22.34 12.75 3.22
C SER A 525 -23.11 14.06 3.41
N THR A 526 -24.41 13.98 3.68
CA THR A 526 -25.20 15.15 4.10
C THR A 526 -24.67 15.72 5.42
N ILE A 527 -24.81 17.03 5.58
CA ILE A 527 -24.39 17.76 6.77
C ILE A 527 -25.59 17.85 7.71
N SER A 528 -25.46 17.31 8.93
CA SER A 528 -26.50 17.43 9.96
C SER A 528 -26.43 18.77 10.68
N LEU A 529 -27.56 19.25 11.18
CA LEU A 529 -27.61 20.44 12.02
C LEU A 529 -26.72 20.28 13.27
N SER A 530 -26.71 19.10 13.89
CA SER A 530 -25.84 18.80 15.04
C SER A 530 -24.35 18.90 14.70
N THR A 531 -23.94 18.52 13.49
CA THR A 531 -22.57 18.68 13.01
C THR A 531 -22.24 20.14 12.77
N LEU A 532 -23.19 20.92 12.23
CA LEU A 532 -23.00 22.35 11.97
C LEU A 532 -22.89 23.16 13.28
N MET A 533 -23.69 22.80 14.29
CA MET A 533 -23.73 23.48 15.58
C MET A 533 -22.66 23.00 16.58
N SER A 534 -21.95 21.90 16.32
CA SER A 534 -20.93 21.42 17.26
C SER A 534 -19.76 22.41 17.36
N ASN A 535 -19.10 22.44 18.52
CA ASN A 535 -17.97 23.35 18.76
C ASN A 535 -16.65 22.89 18.09
N ASP A 536 -16.59 21.67 17.52
CA ASP A 536 -15.41 21.19 16.81
C ASP A 536 -15.36 21.67 15.35
N GLY A 537 -14.16 21.78 14.78
CA GLY A 537 -13.97 22.16 13.36
C GLY A 537 -14.27 21.04 12.36
N LYS A 538 -15.11 20.05 12.71
CA LYS A 538 -15.29 18.82 11.92
C LYS A 538 -16.59 18.86 11.13
N LEU A 539 -16.53 18.44 9.86
CA LEU A 539 -17.69 18.28 8.97
C LEU A 539 -18.13 16.80 8.81
N ARG A 540 -17.46 15.87 9.52
CA ARG A 540 -17.71 14.41 9.47
C ARG A 540 -17.61 13.79 8.06
N GLN A 541 -16.73 14.34 7.23
CA GLN A 541 -16.35 13.78 5.94
C GLN A 541 -15.00 13.07 6.05
N SER A 542 -14.78 12.00 5.29
CA SER A 542 -13.43 11.45 5.09
C SER A 542 -12.59 12.38 4.18
N SER A 543 -11.27 12.21 4.18
CA SER A 543 -10.39 12.97 3.27
C SER A 543 -10.76 12.80 1.78
N GLY A 544 -11.19 11.60 1.36
CA GLY A 544 -11.68 11.34 0.01
C GLY A 544 -12.98 12.11 -0.28
N GLN A 545 -13.93 12.08 0.65
CA GLN A 545 -15.18 12.84 0.54
C GLN A 545 -14.92 14.35 0.53
N MET A 546 -13.91 14.81 1.27
CA MET A 546 -13.56 16.22 1.32
C MET A 546 -13.03 16.74 -0.03
N LEU A 547 -12.22 15.95 -0.74
CA LEU A 547 -11.77 16.28 -2.09
C LEU A 547 -12.94 16.37 -3.09
N VAL A 548 -13.92 15.47 -2.99
CA VAL A 548 -15.11 15.52 -3.84
C VAL A 548 -15.97 16.73 -3.49
N LEU A 549 -16.20 16.98 -2.19
CA LEU A 549 -17.00 18.13 -1.74
C LEU A 549 -16.39 19.45 -2.21
N LEU A 550 -15.07 19.65 -2.04
CA LEU A 550 -14.39 20.85 -2.54
C LEU A 550 -14.58 21.08 -4.05
N ARG A 551 -14.64 20.00 -4.85
CA ARG A 551 -14.83 20.09 -6.30
C ARG A 551 -16.27 20.46 -6.70
N ILE A 552 -17.27 20.01 -5.95
CA ILE A 552 -18.69 20.24 -6.28
C ILE A 552 -19.29 21.47 -5.57
N LEU A 553 -18.68 21.91 -4.47
CA LEU A 553 -19.23 22.97 -3.62
C LEU A 553 -19.45 24.29 -4.37
N PRO A 554 -18.62 24.70 -5.34
CA PRO A 554 -18.92 25.87 -6.18
C PRO A 554 -20.26 25.76 -6.93
N PHE A 555 -20.60 24.56 -7.42
CA PHE A 555 -21.88 24.30 -8.09
C PHE A 555 -23.05 24.25 -7.10
N VAL A 556 -22.83 23.71 -5.90
CA VAL A 556 -23.86 23.70 -4.84
C VAL A 556 -24.17 25.12 -4.35
N LEU A 557 -23.19 26.03 -4.40
CA LEU A 557 -23.29 27.42 -3.95
C LEU A 557 -23.37 28.43 -5.09
N GLU A 558 -23.73 28.01 -6.30
CA GLU A 558 -23.66 28.85 -7.51
C GLU A 558 -24.45 30.16 -7.40
N ARG A 559 -25.57 30.16 -6.67
CA ARG A 559 -26.42 31.36 -6.47
C ARG A 559 -25.76 32.43 -5.60
N LEU A 560 -24.68 32.07 -4.91
CA LEU A 560 -23.94 32.90 -3.99
C LEU A 560 -22.52 33.18 -4.50
N GLU A 561 -22.31 33.14 -5.83
CA GLU A 561 -21.00 33.33 -6.44
C GLU A 561 -20.30 34.63 -6.01
N LYS A 562 -21.06 35.71 -5.80
CA LYS A 562 -20.52 37.03 -5.40
C LYS A 562 -20.36 37.19 -3.89
N ASN A 563 -20.82 36.21 -3.09
CA ASN A 563 -20.75 36.29 -1.65
C ASN A 563 -19.29 36.17 -1.18
N ALA A 564 -18.86 37.09 -0.32
CA ALA A 564 -17.47 37.17 0.13
C ALA A 564 -16.99 35.93 0.92
N TYR A 565 -17.90 35.24 1.64
CA TYR A 565 -17.58 34.00 2.35
C TYR A 565 -17.48 32.81 1.39
N VAL A 566 -18.27 32.79 0.31
CA VAL A 566 -18.12 31.77 -0.76
C VAL A 566 -16.79 31.98 -1.48
N GLN A 567 -16.39 33.22 -1.75
CA GLN A 567 -15.09 33.54 -2.36
C GLN A 567 -13.90 33.06 -1.50
N LEU A 568 -14.04 33.04 -0.18
CA LEU A 568 -13.05 32.43 0.72
C LEU A 568 -12.87 30.93 0.45
N ILE A 569 -13.98 30.22 0.22
CA ILE A 569 -13.95 28.79 -0.14
C ILE A 569 -13.38 28.58 -1.55
N ILE A 570 -13.70 29.44 -2.52
CA ILE A 570 -13.11 29.36 -3.87
C ILE A 570 -11.59 29.51 -3.82
N LYS A 571 -11.07 30.47 -3.03
CA LYS A 571 -9.62 30.62 -2.81
C LYS A 571 -9.00 29.38 -2.16
N LEU A 572 -9.67 28.79 -1.16
CA LEU A 572 -9.21 27.52 -0.57
C LEU A 572 -9.17 26.38 -1.60
N ILE A 573 -10.18 26.27 -2.46
CA ILE A 573 -10.23 25.27 -3.54
C ILE A 573 -9.06 25.49 -4.51
N GLU A 574 -8.74 26.74 -4.84
CA GLU A 574 -7.58 27.05 -5.68
C GLU A 574 -6.25 26.63 -5.03
N ILE A 575 -6.06 26.94 -3.74
CA ILE A 575 -4.90 26.48 -2.97
C ILE A 575 -4.79 24.96 -3.03
N VAL A 576 -5.91 24.25 -2.81
CA VAL A 576 -5.96 22.78 -2.89
C VAL A 576 -5.60 22.28 -4.29
N GLN A 577 -6.16 22.88 -5.35
CA GLN A 577 -5.87 22.47 -6.72
C GLN A 577 -4.39 22.64 -7.09
N ILE A 578 -3.72 23.67 -6.58
CA ILE A 578 -2.27 23.86 -6.78
C ILE A 578 -1.48 22.84 -5.96
N VAL A 579 -1.75 22.71 -4.67
CA VAL A 579 -0.98 21.84 -3.76
C VAL A 579 -1.10 20.36 -4.14
N PHE A 580 -2.22 19.96 -4.76
CA PHE A 580 -2.47 18.60 -5.25
C PHE A 580 -2.00 18.39 -6.70
N ALA A 581 -1.39 19.39 -7.35
CA ALA A 581 -0.89 19.24 -8.71
C ALA A 581 0.35 18.33 -8.75
N PRO A 582 0.44 17.40 -9.72
CA PRO A 582 1.60 16.53 -9.89
C PRO A 582 2.81 17.27 -10.45
N VAL A 583 2.60 18.43 -11.06
CA VAL A 583 3.62 19.29 -11.66
C VAL A 583 3.34 20.73 -11.26
N LEU A 584 4.40 21.45 -10.89
CA LEU A 584 4.33 22.86 -10.49
C LEU A 584 5.48 23.65 -11.11
N SER A 585 5.18 24.83 -11.65
CA SER A 585 6.22 25.79 -12.05
C SER A 585 6.63 26.69 -10.88
N ILE A 586 7.84 27.26 -10.93
CA ILE A 586 8.30 28.25 -9.94
C ILE A 586 7.31 29.42 -9.85
N ALA A 587 6.76 29.87 -10.98
CA ALA A 587 5.77 30.94 -11.02
C ALA A 587 4.49 30.58 -10.26
N THR A 588 3.98 29.35 -10.43
CA THR A 588 2.80 28.87 -9.69
C THR A 588 3.07 28.74 -8.20
N VAL A 589 4.28 28.32 -7.80
CA VAL A 589 4.67 28.27 -6.38
C VAL A 589 4.73 29.68 -5.77
N CYS A 590 5.23 30.67 -6.51
CA CYS A 590 5.18 32.08 -6.08
C CYS A 590 3.74 32.59 -5.95
N ARG A 591 2.86 32.22 -6.88
CA ARG A 591 1.42 32.54 -6.82
C ARG A 591 0.75 31.90 -5.61
N LEU A 592 1.06 30.64 -5.32
CA LEU A 592 0.55 29.93 -4.14
C LEU A 592 0.91 30.67 -2.85
N LYS A 593 2.13 31.20 -2.74
CA LYS A 593 2.54 32.02 -1.58
C LYS A 593 1.60 33.23 -1.38
N GLN A 594 1.29 33.96 -2.45
CA GLN A 594 0.39 35.11 -2.38
C GLN A 594 -1.05 34.67 -2.06
N LEU A 595 -1.55 33.62 -2.71
CA LEU A 595 -2.90 33.10 -2.48
C LEU A 595 -3.13 32.69 -1.02
N ILE A 596 -2.16 32.04 -0.39
CA ILE A 596 -2.27 31.64 1.03
C ILE A 596 -2.28 32.87 1.94
N GLN A 597 -1.44 33.88 1.67
CA GLN A 597 -1.45 35.13 2.42
C GLN A 597 -2.81 35.82 2.34
N ASP A 598 -3.35 35.96 1.12
CA ASP A 598 -4.62 36.62 0.88
C ASP A 598 -5.77 35.84 1.53
N HIS A 599 -5.77 34.51 1.41
CA HIS A 599 -6.76 33.63 2.02
C HIS A 599 -6.81 33.77 3.56
N LEU A 600 -5.66 33.75 4.23
CA LEU A 600 -5.60 33.88 5.69
C LEU A 600 -5.99 35.29 6.16
N SER A 601 -5.63 36.32 5.40
CA SER A 601 -6.03 37.70 5.66
C SER A 601 -7.55 37.84 5.56
N ASP A 602 -8.16 37.29 4.50
CA ASP A 602 -9.61 37.28 4.31
C ASP A 602 -10.31 36.46 5.39
N TRP A 603 -9.78 35.29 5.74
CA TRP A 603 -10.32 34.46 6.83
C TRP A 603 -10.40 35.27 8.13
N LYS A 604 -9.33 35.97 8.50
CA LYS A 604 -9.30 36.77 9.73
C LYS A 604 -10.24 37.98 9.66
N ALA A 605 -10.36 38.61 8.50
CA ALA A 605 -11.28 39.73 8.29
C ALA A 605 -12.76 39.30 8.37
N ARG A 606 -13.10 38.09 7.91
CA ARG A 606 -14.48 37.57 7.90
C ARG A 606 -14.87 36.89 9.21
N PHE A 607 -13.91 36.30 9.93
CA PHE A 607 -14.13 35.64 11.21
C PHE A 607 -13.18 36.20 12.28
N PRO A 608 -13.33 37.48 12.69
CA PRO A 608 -12.40 38.16 13.59
C PRO A 608 -12.27 37.46 14.96
N ASP A 609 -13.39 36.94 15.46
CA ASP A 609 -13.47 36.24 16.76
C ASP A 609 -12.88 34.82 16.72
N ARG A 610 -12.59 34.30 15.52
CA ARG A 610 -11.95 32.99 15.38
C ARG A 610 -10.45 33.16 15.29
N SER A 611 -9.74 32.33 16.07
CA SER A 611 -8.29 32.25 16.00
C SER A 611 -7.85 31.53 14.74
N VAL A 612 -6.78 32.01 14.13
CA VAL A 612 -6.03 31.25 13.12
C VAL A 612 -5.40 30.05 13.80
N THR A 613 -5.69 28.86 13.26
CA THR A 613 -5.22 27.60 13.82
C THR A 613 -3.77 27.30 13.40
N PRO A 614 -3.03 26.45 14.15
CA PRO A 614 -1.71 26.01 13.71
C PRO A 614 -1.71 25.37 12.32
N LYS A 615 -2.76 24.59 11.98
CA LYS A 615 -2.89 23.98 10.64
C LYS A 615 -2.99 25.05 9.54
N GLN A 616 -3.79 26.10 9.75
CA GLN A 616 -3.85 27.24 8.83
C GLN A 616 -2.49 27.93 8.67
N HIS A 617 -1.76 28.15 9.78
CA HIS A 617 -0.41 28.69 9.73
C HIS A 617 0.57 27.79 8.95
N TYR A 618 0.47 26.47 9.09
CA TYR A 618 1.35 25.53 8.36
C TYR A 618 1.25 25.66 6.84
N MET A 619 0.13 26.17 6.29
CA MET A 619 0.03 26.45 4.85
C MET A 619 1.09 27.43 4.37
N LEU A 620 1.51 28.39 5.21
CA LEU A 620 2.53 29.38 4.86
C LEU A 620 3.87 28.75 4.43
N HIS A 621 4.15 27.54 4.90
CA HIS A 621 5.37 26.80 4.60
C HIS A 621 5.27 25.92 3.36
N LEU A 622 4.07 25.66 2.82
CA LEU A 622 3.92 24.80 1.64
C LEU A 622 4.71 25.30 0.42
N PRO A 623 4.72 26.61 0.09
CA PRO A 623 5.52 27.09 -1.05
C PRO A 623 7.03 26.84 -0.89
N SER A 624 7.58 27.04 0.31
CA SER A 624 9.01 26.81 0.55
C SER A 624 9.34 25.31 0.60
N GLN A 625 8.43 24.49 1.14
CA GLN A 625 8.54 23.03 1.10
C GLN A 625 8.49 22.48 -0.32
N ILE A 626 7.66 23.04 -1.20
CA ILE A 626 7.61 22.62 -2.61
C ILE A 626 8.94 22.89 -3.31
N LYS A 627 9.56 24.06 -3.09
CA LYS A 627 10.88 24.38 -3.66
C LYS A 627 11.96 23.43 -3.15
N LEU A 628 11.88 23.08 -1.87
CA LEU A 628 12.90 22.27 -1.21
C LEU A 628 12.79 20.77 -1.52
N LEU A 629 11.57 20.23 -1.55
CA LEU A 629 11.30 18.79 -1.60
C LEU A 629 10.60 18.32 -2.88
N GLY A 630 10.16 19.25 -3.74
CA GLY A 630 9.30 18.95 -4.89
C GLY A 630 7.81 18.94 -4.53
N PRO A 631 6.91 18.49 -5.43
CA PRO A 631 5.47 18.60 -5.22
C PRO A 631 4.97 17.86 -3.97
N MET A 632 4.12 18.50 -3.16
CA MET A 632 3.69 17.94 -1.86
C MET A 632 2.92 16.63 -1.96
N VAL A 633 2.29 16.35 -3.11
CA VAL A 633 1.64 15.06 -3.38
C VAL A 633 2.60 13.86 -3.28
N ARG A 634 3.92 14.08 -3.42
CA ARG A 634 4.95 13.03 -3.28
C ARG A 634 5.17 12.63 -1.81
N HIS A 635 4.71 13.44 -0.86
CA HIS A 635 4.82 13.21 0.59
C HIS A 635 3.48 12.93 1.28
N MET A 636 2.38 12.85 0.51
CA MET A 636 1.03 12.74 1.05
C MET A 636 0.77 11.38 1.73
N CYS A 637 0.14 11.41 2.90
CA CYS A 637 -0.02 10.25 3.78
C CYS A 637 -1.18 9.29 3.41
N MET A 638 -2.08 9.68 2.50
CA MET A 638 -3.32 8.95 2.20
C MET A 638 -3.13 7.47 1.81
N ARG A 639 -2.02 7.13 1.14
CA ARG A 639 -1.73 5.74 0.72
C ARG A 639 -1.14 4.91 1.85
N PHE A 640 -0.42 5.51 2.78
CA PHE A 640 0.02 4.85 4.01
C PHE A 640 -1.18 4.53 4.91
N GLU A 641 -2.14 5.46 5.05
CA GLU A 641 -3.43 5.20 5.72
C GLU A 641 -4.19 4.04 5.08
N SER A 642 -4.18 3.97 3.76
CA SER A 642 -4.79 2.84 3.03
C SER A 642 -4.12 1.49 3.37
N LYS A 643 -2.80 1.47 3.63
CA LYS A 643 -2.07 0.26 4.06
C LYS A 643 -2.54 -0.20 5.45
N HIS A 644 -2.86 0.72 6.36
CA HIS A 644 -3.38 0.37 7.69
C HIS A 644 -4.66 -0.47 7.65
N CYS A 645 -5.51 -0.28 6.64
CA CYS A 645 -6.72 -1.08 6.46
C CYS A 645 -6.42 -2.59 6.34
N LEU A 646 -5.29 -2.98 5.75
CA LEU A 646 -4.86 -4.39 5.68
C LEU A 646 -4.57 -4.93 7.09
N PHE A 647 -3.81 -4.19 7.90
CA PHE A 647 -3.50 -4.58 9.28
C PHE A 647 -4.75 -4.65 10.16
N LYS A 648 -5.69 -3.70 10.03
CA LYS A 648 -6.98 -3.72 10.74
C LYS A 648 -7.81 -4.95 10.35
N ARG A 649 -7.87 -5.30 9.06
CA ARG A 649 -8.55 -6.53 8.58
C ARG A 649 -7.90 -7.80 9.12
N TRP A 650 -6.57 -7.89 9.12
CA TRP A 650 -5.84 -9.04 9.66
C TRP A 650 -5.99 -9.16 11.18
N ALA A 651 -5.97 -8.03 11.90
CA ALA A 651 -6.12 -7.99 13.35
C ALA A 651 -7.46 -8.58 13.80
N GLY A 652 -8.54 -8.36 13.04
CA GLY A 652 -9.86 -8.95 13.31
C GLY A 652 -9.94 -10.47 13.22
N LYS A 653 -8.89 -11.17 12.75
CA LYS A 653 -8.88 -12.63 12.54
C LYS A 653 -7.80 -13.37 13.35
N ILE A 654 -6.93 -12.66 14.07
CA ILE A 654 -5.83 -13.25 14.84
C ILE A 654 -6.15 -13.29 16.34
N ASN A 655 -5.39 -14.08 17.09
CA ASN A 655 -5.44 -14.02 18.55
C ASN A 655 -4.61 -12.82 19.05
N PHE A 656 -5.08 -12.15 20.11
CA PHE A 656 -4.44 -10.96 20.66
C PHE A 656 -3.29 -11.27 21.65
N LYS A 657 -2.78 -12.52 21.72
CA LYS A 657 -1.70 -12.87 22.66
C LYS A 657 -0.40 -12.12 22.34
N ASN A 658 -0.03 -12.10 21.06
CA ASN A 658 1.08 -11.32 20.54
C ASN A 658 0.72 -10.80 19.14
N VAL A 659 -0.05 -9.71 19.15
CA VAL A 659 -0.61 -9.12 17.93
C VAL A 659 0.48 -8.60 16.98
N CYS A 660 1.51 -7.91 17.51
CA CYS A 660 2.61 -7.38 16.70
C CYS A 660 3.36 -8.50 15.95
N LYS A 661 3.76 -9.57 16.65
CA LYS A 661 4.43 -10.73 16.04
C LYS A 661 3.58 -11.41 14.96
N SER A 662 2.27 -11.51 15.20
CA SER A 662 1.35 -12.14 14.26
C SER A 662 1.17 -11.30 13.00
N LEU A 663 1.03 -9.98 13.16
CA LEU A 663 0.85 -9.02 12.06
C LEU A 663 2.13 -8.85 11.24
N VAL A 664 3.30 -8.71 11.86
CA VAL A 664 4.57 -8.60 11.12
C VAL A 664 4.82 -9.84 10.27
N ARG A 665 4.61 -11.04 10.84
CA ARG A 665 4.75 -12.30 10.11
C ARG A 665 3.82 -12.36 8.90
N LYS A 666 2.55 -12.03 9.11
CA LYS A 666 1.54 -12.05 8.03
C LYS A 666 1.88 -11.05 6.93
N ASN A 667 2.30 -9.85 7.31
CA ASN A 667 2.76 -8.84 6.37
C ASN A 667 3.98 -9.32 5.57
N GLN A 668 4.99 -9.90 6.22
CA GLN A 668 6.19 -10.36 5.52
C GLN A 668 5.88 -11.48 4.53
N ILE A 669 4.98 -12.41 4.85
CA ILE A 669 4.52 -13.43 3.90
C ILE A 669 3.82 -12.77 2.69
N HIS A 670 2.90 -11.84 2.95
CA HIS A 670 2.17 -11.12 1.91
C HIS A 670 3.09 -10.29 1.01
N GLU A 671 4.04 -9.57 1.59
CA GLU A 671 4.98 -8.73 0.86
C GLU A 671 6.00 -9.53 0.06
N SER A 672 6.45 -10.67 0.58
CA SER A 672 7.44 -11.52 -0.08
C SER A 672 6.83 -12.30 -1.25
N CYS A 673 5.58 -12.76 -1.12
CA CYS A 673 4.91 -13.47 -2.21
C CYS A 673 4.67 -12.59 -3.44
N GLN A 674 4.50 -11.28 -3.23
CA GLN A 674 4.33 -10.31 -4.31
C GLN A 674 5.60 -10.09 -5.12
N ASN A 675 6.77 -10.30 -4.51
CA ASN A 675 8.07 -9.96 -5.09
C ASN A 675 8.63 -11.02 -6.08
N ILE A 676 8.01 -12.20 -6.19
CA ILE A 676 8.58 -13.34 -6.94
C ILE A 676 8.07 -13.54 -8.35
N SER A 677 6.88 -13.03 -8.67
CA SER A 677 6.38 -13.19 -10.02
C SER A 677 7.07 -12.22 -10.96
N THR A 678 8.13 -12.67 -11.64
CA THR A 678 8.86 -11.90 -12.67
C THR A 678 7.93 -11.29 -13.73
N SER A 679 6.80 -11.96 -14.04
CA SER A 679 5.79 -11.49 -14.99
C SER A 679 4.52 -10.89 -14.37
N ALA A 680 4.33 -10.92 -13.04
CA ALA A 680 3.05 -10.51 -12.42
C ALA A 680 3.21 -9.92 -11.01
N HIS A 681 4.31 -9.22 -10.76
CA HIS A 681 4.52 -8.51 -9.51
C HIS A 681 3.42 -7.45 -9.32
N THR A 682 2.84 -7.36 -8.12
CA THR A 682 1.64 -6.52 -7.85
C THR A 682 1.85 -5.03 -8.10
N LEU A 683 3.08 -4.56 -7.99
CA LEU A 683 3.48 -3.20 -8.40
C LEU A 683 3.23 -2.92 -9.89
N PHE A 684 3.35 -3.92 -10.76
CA PHE A 684 3.16 -3.79 -12.22
C PHE A 684 1.91 -4.52 -12.73
N SER A 685 1.22 -5.25 -11.84
CA SER A 685 -0.09 -5.81 -12.18
C SER A 685 -1.15 -4.71 -12.27
N HIS A 686 -2.20 -4.99 -13.03
CA HIS A 686 -3.32 -4.07 -13.24
C HIS A 686 -2.89 -2.70 -13.79
N GLU A 687 -1.75 -2.65 -14.48
CA GLU A 687 -1.37 -1.45 -15.24
C GLU A 687 -2.39 -1.17 -16.33
N LYS A 688 -2.90 -2.23 -16.96
CA LYS A 688 -3.92 -2.19 -18.00
C LYS A 688 -4.99 -3.24 -17.70
N ASP A 689 -6.14 -2.82 -17.18
CA ASP A 689 -7.31 -3.69 -17.08
C ASP A 689 -8.38 -3.26 -18.07
N LEU A 690 -9.08 -4.24 -18.63
CA LEU A 690 -10.08 -4.05 -19.67
C LEU A 690 -11.47 -4.38 -19.16
N GLY A 691 -12.44 -3.57 -19.57
CA GLY A 691 -13.85 -3.89 -19.42
C GLY A 691 -14.34 -4.95 -20.41
N PRO A 692 -15.66 -5.23 -20.38
CA PRO A 692 -16.29 -6.12 -21.35
C PRO A 692 -15.90 -5.78 -22.78
N MET A 693 -15.46 -6.81 -23.51
CA MET A 693 -14.94 -6.71 -24.87
C MET A 693 -16.06 -6.96 -25.90
N SER A 694 -15.96 -6.35 -27.07
CA SER A 694 -16.86 -6.58 -28.19
C SER A 694 -16.11 -6.51 -29.52
N GLU A 695 -16.60 -7.26 -30.50
CA GLU A 695 -16.08 -7.23 -31.87
C GLU A 695 -16.24 -5.83 -32.48
N VAL A 696 -15.34 -5.49 -33.41
CA VAL A 696 -15.32 -4.17 -34.06
C VAL A 696 -15.19 -4.31 -35.56
N ASN A 697 -15.68 -3.31 -36.28
CA ASN A 697 -15.42 -3.17 -37.69
C ASN A 697 -13.94 -2.77 -37.90
N LEU A 698 -13.11 -3.75 -38.27
CA LEU A 698 -11.68 -3.56 -38.50
C LEU A 698 -11.37 -2.53 -39.59
N HIS A 699 -12.23 -2.37 -40.59
CA HIS A 699 -12.02 -1.37 -41.64
C HIS A 699 -12.12 0.05 -41.07
N HIS A 700 -13.11 0.30 -40.21
CA HIS A 700 -13.26 1.59 -39.53
C HIS A 700 -12.04 1.90 -38.65
N VAL A 701 -11.61 0.94 -37.83
CA VAL A 701 -10.45 1.11 -36.94
C VAL A 701 -9.17 1.35 -37.75
N ARG A 702 -8.94 0.58 -38.83
CA ARG A 702 -7.79 0.78 -39.73
C ARG A 702 -7.76 2.16 -40.37
N SER A 703 -8.91 2.65 -40.85
CA SER A 703 -9.01 3.99 -41.43
C SER A 703 -8.60 5.05 -40.40
N LYS A 704 -9.22 5.04 -39.21
CA LYS A 704 -8.90 6.00 -38.14
C LYS A 704 -7.43 5.94 -37.73
N LEU A 705 -6.88 4.74 -37.52
CA LEU A 705 -5.48 4.59 -37.11
C LEU A 705 -4.51 5.09 -38.18
N LYS A 706 -4.81 4.86 -39.46
CA LYS A 706 -4.02 5.40 -40.57
C LYS A 706 -4.07 6.92 -40.58
N ASP A 707 -5.27 7.50 -40.48
CA ASP A 707 -5.50 8.94 -40.64
C ASP A 707 -4.87 9.76 -39.50
N PHE A 708 -4.89 9.26 -38.27
CA PHE A 708 -4.45 10.02 -37.08
C PHE A 708 -3.12 9.56 -36.48
N LEU A 709 -2.79 8.27 -36.58
CA LEU A 709 -1.58 7.71 -35.96
C LEU A 709 -0.57 7.17 -36.98
N GLY A 710 -0.91 7.15 -38.27
CA GLY A 710 -0.04 6.65 -39.35
C GLY A 710 0.13 5.13 -39.39
N PHE A 711 -0.65 4.36 -38.62
CA PHE A 711 -0.56 2.89 -38.61
C PHE A 711 -1.35 2.29 -39.77
N THR A 712 -0.66 1.60 -40.68
CA THR A 712 -1.28 0.95 -41.85
C THR A 712 -1.54 -0.54 -41.67
N GLU A 713 -0.80 -1.20 -40.76
CA GLU A 713 -0.96 -2.61 -40.46
C GLU A 713 -1.69 -2.79 -39.11
N VAL A 714 -2.88 -3.40 -39.17
CA VAL A 714 -3.67 -3.77 -37.99
C VAL A 714 -4.16 -5.19 -38.21
N ARG A 715 -3.72 -6.14 -37.40
CA ARG A 715 -4.13 -7.55 -37.56
C ARG A 715 -5.49 -7.78 -36.91
N ASN A 716 -5.61 -7.36 -35.65
CA ASN A 716 -6.78 -7.54 -34.82
C ASN A 716 -7.05 -6.26 -34.02
N ALA A 717 -8.32 -5.98 -33.78
CA ALA A 717 -8.76 -4.97 -32.83
C ALA A 717 -10.03 -5.43 -32.15
N VAL A 718 -10.26 -4.93 -30.93
CA VAL A 718 -11.45 -5.16 -30.13
C VAL A 718 -11.85 -3.85 -29.46
N SER A 719 -13.15 -3.66 -29.22
CA SER A 719 -13.64 -2.53 -28.42
C SER A 719 -13.85 -2.97 -26.98
N VAL A 720 -13.69 -2.03 -26.05
CA VAL A 720 -13.93 -2.28 -24.62
C VAL A 720 -14.78 -1.17 -24.02
N LYS A 721 -15.67 -1.52 -23.07
CA LYS A 721 -16.54 -0.51 -22.42
C LYS A 721 -15.80 0.45 -21.51
N TRP A 722 -14.66 0.02 -20.96
CA TRP A 722 -13.78 0.86 -20.17
C TRP A 722 -12.34 0.34 -20.23
N LEU A 723 -11.38 1.24 -20.01
CA LEU A 723 -9.96 0.95 -19.88
C LEU A 723 -9.47 1.52 -18.55
N MET A 724 -8.81 0.70 -17.75
CA MET A 724 -8.03 1.14 -16.62
C MET A 724 -6.57 1.17 -17.04
N MET A 725 -5.95 2.35 -17.02
CA MET A 725 -4.54 2.51 -17.37
C MET A 725 -3.81 3.30 -16.29
N ASN A 726 -2.77 2.70 -15.69
CA ASN A 726 -1.95 3.32 -14.64
C ASN A 726 -2.78 3.93 -13.47
N GLY A 727 -3.89 3.30 -13.10
CA GLY A 727 -4.79 3.77 -12.05
C GLY A 727 -5.88 4.75 -12.50
N ASN A 728 -5.91 5.15 -13.78
CA ASN A 728 -6.94 6.03 -14.35
C ASN A 728 -7.97 5.25 -15.16
N LYS A 729 -9.26 5.47 -14.88
CA LYS A 729 -10.38 4.78 -15.55
C LYS A 729 -10.99 5.64 -16.63
N TYR A 730 -10.92 5.19 -17.86
CA TYR A 730 -11.60 5.77 -19.01
C TYR A 730 -12.85 4.95 -19.31
N ILE A 731 -13.99 5.60 -19.43
CA ILE A 731 -15.29 4.97 -19.64
C ILE A 731 -15.96 5.64 -20.84
N ILE A 732 -16.43 4.83 -21.79
CA ILE A 732 -17.16 5.30 -22.97
C ILE A 732 -18.38 6.15 -22.55
N ASP A 733 -18.60 7.25 -23.28
CA ASP A 733 -19.68 8.23 -23.14
C ASP A 733 -19.73 8.93 -21.77
N LYS A 734 -18.66 8.84 -20.97
CA LYS A 734 -18.58 9.47 -19.64
C LYS A 734 -17.26 10.20 -19.41
N SER A 735 -16.15 9.61 -19.81
CA SER A 735 -14.83 10.18 -19.54
C SER A 735 -14.47 11.26 -20.54
N MET A 736 -14.01 12.39 -20.02
CA MET A 736 -13.31 13.43 -20.76
C MET A 736 -11.80 13.21 -20.63
N VAL A 737 -11.06 13.35 -21.73
CA VAL A 737 -9.59 13.28 -21.76
C VAL A 737 -8.98 14.60 -22.21
N PHE A 738 -7.82 14.96 -21.68
CA PHE A 738 -7.06 16.12 -22.12
C PHE A 738 -6.07 15.68 -23.20
N VAL A 739 -6.38 16.01 -24.46
CA VAL A 739 -5.70 15.43 -25.63
C VAL A 739 -4.53 16.28 -26.11
N LYS A 740 -4.73 17.59 -26.27
CA LYS A 740 -3.70 18.51 -26.77
C LYS A 740 -3.92 19.93 -26.24
N VAL A 741 -2.87 20.75 -26.25
CA VAL A 741 -2.97 22.19 -25.99
C VAL A 741 -3.28 22.89 -27.31
N VAL A 742 -4.32 23.72 -27.33
CA VAL A 742 -4.72 24.49 -28.51
C VAL A 742 -4.23 25.94 -28.44
N ASN A 743 -4.31 26.64 -29.57
CA ASN A 743 -3.96 28.06 -29.70
C ASN A 743 -4.65 28.88 -28.59
N GLY A 744 -3.85 29.60 -27.80
CA GLY A 744 -4.33 30.35 -26.63
C GLY A 744 -4.04 29.70 -25.27
N ASN A 745 -3.23 28.63 -25.22
CA ASN A 745 -2.83 27.93 -23.99
C ASN A 745 -4.02 27.36 -23.20
N MET A 746 -5.00 26.83 -23.93
CA MET A 746 -6.17 26.17 -23.35
C MET A 746 -6.11 24.65 -23.63
N PRO A 747 -6.62 23.82 -22.72
CA PRO A 747 -6.72 22.39 -22.96
C PRO A 747 -7.82 22.09 -23.98
N GLU A 748 -7.58 21.20 -24.93
CA GLU A 748 -8.65 20.56 -25.70
C GLU A 748 -9.07 19.27 -24.99
N PHE A 749 -10.33 19.24 -24.58
CA PHE A 749 -10.92 18.05 -23.98
C PHE A 749 -11.63 17.20 -25.03
N GLY A 750 -11.64 15.89 -24.85
CA GLY A 750 -12.33 14.95 -25.72
C GLY A 750 -13.23 14.00 -24.94
N LEU A 751 -14.50 13.89 -25.32
CA LEU A 751 -15.41 12.88 -24.75
C LEU A 751 -15.11 11.53 -25.40
N VAL A 752 -14.70 10.54 -24.61
CA VAL A 752 -14.38 9.19 -25.11
C VAL A 752 -15.64 8.52 -25.65
N ARG A 753 -15.67 8.20 -26.95
CA ARG A 753 -16.79 7.53 -27.64
C ARG A 753 -16.53 6.04 -27.85
N ASN A 754 -15.29 5.67 -28.18
CA ASN A 754 -14.90 4.26 -28.23
C ASN A 754 -13.50 4.08 -27.64
N ILE A 755 -13.22 2.86 -27.19
CA ILE A 755 -11.90 2.46 -26.72
C ILE A 755 -11.52 1.20 -27.48
N PHE A 756 -10.40 1.24 -28.17
CA PHE A 756 -9.90 0.13 -28.97
C PHE A 756 -8.62 -0.45 -28.39
N VAL A 757 -8.53 -1.77 -28.35
CA VAL A 757 -7.28 -2.49 -28.09
C VAL A 757 -6.85 -3.15 -29.38
N VAL A 758 -5.71 -2.72 -29.91
CA VAL A 758 -5.23 -3.07 -31.23
C VAL A 758 -3.99 -3.93 -31.08
N ASP A 759 -4.01 -5.11 -31.70
CA ASP A 759 -2.92 -6.09 -31.66
C ASP A 759 -2.40 -6.37 -30.25
N SER A 760 -3.30 -6.33 -29.27
CA SER A 760 -3.05 -6.55 -27.83
C SER A 760 -2.01 -5.63 -27.18
N THR A 761 -1.53 -4.59 -27.87
CA THR A 761 -0.38 -3.77 -27.44
C THR A 761 -0.69 -2.28 -27.46
N LEU A 762 -1.45 -1.81 -28.45
CA LEU A 762 -1.82 -0.41 -28.60
C LEU A 762 -3.23 -0.16 -28.05
N TYR A 763 -3.37 0.87 -27.22
CA TYR A 763 -4.62 1.22 -26.57
C TYR A 763 -5.05 2.59 -27.07
N CYS A 764 -6.11 2.65 -27.86
CA CYS A 764 -6.56 3.88 -28.50
C CYS A 764 -7.88 4.35 -27.90
N LEU A 765 -8.00 5.66 -27.73
CA LEU A 765 -9.23 6.33 -27.36
C LEU A 765 -9.74 7.06 -28.59
N GLU A 766 -10.91 6.65 -29.09
CA GLU A 766 -11.65 7.45 -30.05
C GLU A 766 -12.54 8.42 -29.27
N PHE A 767 -12.39 9.70 -29.53
CA PHE A 767 -13.04 10.76 -28.77
C PHE A 767 -13.69 11.81 -29.68
N GLN A 768 -14.71 12.47 -29.14
CA GLN A 768 -15.32 13.65 -29.76
C GLN A 768 -14.69 14.90 -29.15
N PRO A 769 -14.00 15.75 -29.92
CA PRO A 769 -13.36 16.97 -29.41
C PRO A 769 -14.38 17.98 -28.88
N PHE A 770 -14.10 18.60 -27.75
CA PHE A 770 -14.91 19.67 -27.16
C PHE A 770 -14.09 20.96 -27.20
N TYR A 771 -14.72 22.04 -27.65
CA TYR A 771 -14.08 23.34 -27.66
C TYR A 771 -14.10 23.95 -26.26
N THR A 772 -12.92 24.27 -25.73
CA THR A 772 -12.79 24.91 -24.42
C THR A 772 -12.94 26.42 -24.55
N VAL A 773 -13.97 26.96 -23.92
CA VAL A 773 -14.31 28.40 -23.99
C VAL A 773 -13.37 29.21 -23.09
N ARG A 774 -13.26 28.83 -21.81
CA ARG A 774 -12.43 29.51 -20.80
C ARG A 774 -12.29 28.67 -19.53
N PHE A 775 -11.35 29.05 -18.68
CA PHE A 775 -11.35 28.64 -17.28
C PHE A 775 -12.29 29.55 -16.49
N ASP A 776 -13.30 28.98 -15.84
CA ASP A 776 -14.21 29.71 -14.98
C ASP A 776 -13.73 29.64 -13.52
N ALA A 777 -13.23 30.78 -13.02
CA ALA A 777 -12.71 30.90 -11.67
C ALA A 777 -13.79 30.80 -10.58
N HIS A 778 -15.07 30.99 -10.90
CA HIS A 778 -16.14 30.79 -9.93
C HIS A 778 -16.35 29.29 -9.67
N PHE A 779 -16.40 28.48 -10.73
CA PHE A 779 -16.58 27.03 -10.61
C PHE A 779 -15.28 26.25 -10.42
N MET A 780 -14.13 26.91 -10.59
CA MET A 780 -12.80 26.29 -10.59
C MET A 780 -12.72 25.12 -11.58
N ALA A 781 -13.30 25.31 -12.76
CA ALA A 781 -13.53 24.33 -13.81
C ALA A 781 -13.42 24.96 -15.21
N TYR A 782 -13.28 24.15 -16.25
CA TYR A 782 -13.22 24.64 -17.64
C TYR A 782 -14.60 24.61 -18.29
N GLU A 783 -15.09 25.75 -18.76
CA GLU A 783 -16.30 25.84 -19.58
C GLU A 783 -16.01 25.29 -20.97
N VAL A 784 -16.86 24.38 -21.46
CA VAL A 784 -16.72 23.71 -22.75
C VAL A 784 -18.02 23.76 -23.54
N GLU A 785 -17.91 23.89 -24.85
CA GLU A 785 -19.03 23.76 -25.77
C GLU A 785 -19.20 22.30 -26.19
N VAL A 786 -20.44 21.80 -26.06
CA VAL A 786 -20.78 20.45 -26.51
C VAL A 786 -20.98 20.50 -28.02
N PRO A 787 -20.16 19.79 -28.81
CA PRO A 787 -20.28 19.79 -30.25
C PRO A 787 -21.56 19.12 -30.73
N SER A 788 -21.98 19.44 -31.95
CA SER A 788 -23.10 18.74 -32.59
C SER A 788 -22.77 17.26 -32.81
N LEU A 789 -23.78 16.38 -32.77
CA LEU A 789 -23.62 14.93 -32.99
C LEU A 789 -22.98 14.57 -34.35
N ALA A 790 -22.96 15.50 -35.31
CA ALA A 790 -22.39 15.30 -36.64
C ALA A 790 -20.87 15.55 -36.71
N GLU A 791 -20.23 16.06 -35.65
CA GLU A 791 -18.78 16.26 -35.65
C GLU A 791 -18.01 14.94 -35.66
N ALA A 792 -16.95 14.92 -36.47
CA ALA A 792 -16.10 13.75 -36.62
C ALA A 792 -15.34 13.44 -35.32
N THR A 793 -15.28 12.17 -34.97
CA THR A 793 -14.41 11.67 -33.90
C THR A 793 -12.94 11.67 -34.34
N GLU A 794 -12.05 11.87 -33.38
CA GLU A 794 -10.60 11.69 -33.54
C GLU A 794 -10.13 10.48 -32.75
N ILE A 795 -8.90 10.02 -32.98
CA ILE A 795 -8.31 8.92 -32.23
C ILE A 795 -6.93 9.31 -31.70
N VAL A 796 -6.66 8.95 -30.44
CA VAL A 796 -5.37 9.17 -29.78
C VAL A 796 -4.89 7.88 -29.13
N ASP A 797 -3.59 7.67 -29.14
CA ASP A 797 -2.94 6.67 -28.29
C ASP A 797 -3.09 7.09 -26.82
N ALA A 798 -3.68 6.22 -26.00
CA ALA A 798 -3.91 6.50 -24.59
C ALA A 798 -2.61 6.83 -23.83
N GLU A 799 -1.46 6.30 -24.29
CA GLU A 799 -0.15 6.59 -23.70
C GLU A 799 0.41 7.97 -24.08
N LYS A 800 -0.19 8.65 -25.06
CA LYS A 800 0.23 9.98 -25.56
C LYS A 800 -0.68 11.12 -25.09
N LEU A 801 -1.60 10.86 -24.16
CA LEU A 801 -2.40 11.92 -23.55
C LEU A 801 -1.50 12.95 -22.84
N VAL A 802 -1.86 14.24 -22.96
CA VAL A 802 -1.15 15.32 -22.26
C VAL A 802 -1.25 15.17 -20.74
N ASP A 803 -2.42 14.71 -20.28
CA ASP A 803 -2.63 14.33 -18.89
C ASP A 803 -3.43 13.04 -18.79
N PHE A 804 -2.93 12.10 -17.99
CA PHE A 804 -3.53 10.77 -17.84
C PHE A 804 -4.77 10.77 -16.94
N THR A 805 -5.18 11.90 -16.36
CA THR A 805 -6.39 11.94 -15.55
C THR A 805 -7.63 11.82 -16.42
N SER A 806 -8.54 10.92 -16.03
CA SER A 806 -9.89 10.88 -16.57
C SER A 806 -10.75 11.95 -15.87
N TYR A 807 -11.27 12.88 -16.67
CA TYR A 807 -12.12 14.00 -16.25
C TYR A 807 -13.59 13.72 -16.53
N TYR A 808 -14.47 14.56 -15.98
CA TYR A 808 -15.92 14.43 -16.14
C TYR A 808 -16.57 15.81 -16.22
N THR A 809 -17.74 15.84 -16.86
CA THR A 809 -18.52 17.06 -17.02
C THR A 809 -19.60 17.20 -15.96
N ALA A 810 -19.89 18.43 -15.54
CA ALA A 810 -21.17 18.79 -14.94
C ALA A 810 -21.81 19.91 -15.77
N SER A 811 -23.14 19.96 -15.78
CA SER A 811 -23.87 21.01 -16.47
C SER A 811 -24.64 21.86 -15.46
N THR A 812 -24.57 23.18 -15.63
CA THR A 812 -25.40 24.14 -14.90
C THR A 812 -25.72 25.32 -15.79
N ASN A 813 -26.91 25.91 -15.64
CA ASN A 813 -27.37 27.09 -16.39
C ASN A 813 -27.22 26.96 -17.92
N GLY A 814 -27.47 25.76 -18.46
CA GLY A 814 -27.35 25.47 -19.89
C GLY A 814 -25.92 25.39 -20.42
N LYS A 815 -24.91 25.50 -19.55
CA LYS A 815 -23.48 25.38 -19.86
C LYS A 815 -22.91 24.09 -19.33
N THR A 816 -21.83 23.61 -19.94
CA THR A 816 -21.12 22.39 -19.54
C THR A 816 -19.71 22.74 -19.09
N TYR A 817 -19.28 22.14 -17.98
CA TYR A 817 -17.99 22.37 -17.37
C TYR A 817 -17.25 21.06 -17.17
N VAL A 818 -15.96 21.03 -17.47
CA VAL A 818 -15.05 19.92 -17.13
C VAL A 818 -14.45 20.19 -15.75
N LEU A 819 -14.74 19.31 -14.79
CA LEU A 819 -14.30 19.43 -13.41
C LEU A 819 -12.89 18.85 -13.28
N VAL A 820 -11.96 19.65 -12.75
CA VAL A 820 -10.55 19.26 -12.62
C VAL A 820 -10.20 18.77 -11.21
N LYS A 821 -9.19 17.90 -11.11
CA LYS A 821 -8.68 17.39 -9.83
C LYS A 821 -7.59 18.28 -9.23
N TYR A 822 -6.88 19.01 -10.09
CA TYR A 822 -5.77 19.88 -9.75
C TYR A 822 -5.60 20.96 -10.84
N HIS A 823 -4.72 21.93 -10.57
CA HIS A 823 -4.41 23.02 -11.49
C HIS A 823 -3.69 22.51 -12.75
N LEU A 824 -4.30 22.70 -13.93
CA LEU A 824 -3.75 22.24 -15.22
C LEU A 824 -2.81 23.24 -15.90
N GLY A 825 -2.72 24.47 -15.40
CA GLY A 825 -1.95 25.53 -16.08
C GLY A 825 -0.47 25.19 -16.30
N ASP A 826 0.16 24.49 -15.35
CA ASP A 826 1.57 24.07 -15.52
C ASP A 826 1.72 22.84 -16.41
N VAL A 827 0.72 21.95 -16.45
CA VAL A 827 0.69 20.83 -17.41
C VAL A 827 0.57 21.36 -18.84
N ILE A 828 -0.28 22.37 -19.04
CA ILE A 828 -0.44 23.07 -20.32
C ILE A 828 0.89 23.70 -20.75
N LYS A 829 1.56 24.45 -19.87
CA LYS A 829 2.85 25.08 -20.18
C LYS A 829 3.94 24.08 -20.56
N LEU A 830 3.95 22.89 -19.97
CA LEU A 830 4.91 21.84 -20.34
C LEU A 830 4.73 21.35 -21.78
N HIS A 831 3.51 21.36 -22.30
CA HIS A 831 3.14 20.86 -23.62
C HIS A 831 2.86 21.98 -24.63
N THR A 832 3.09 23.24 -24.24
CA THR A 832 3.11 24.37 -25.15
C THR A 832 4.50 24.41 -25.79
N THR A 833 4.54 24.30 -27.12
CA THR A 833 5.78 24.33 -27.91
C THR A 833 6.32 25.74 -28.06
#